data_AF-A0A543IKB7-F1
#
_entry.id   AF-A0A543IKB7-F1
#
_cell.length_a   1.000
_cell.length_b   1.000
_cell.length_c   1.000
_cell.angle_alpha   90.00
_cell.angle_beta   90.00
_cell.angle_gamma   90.00
#
_symmetry.space_group_name_H-M   'P 1'
#
loop_
_entity.id
_entity.type
_entity.pdbx_description
1 polymer ?
#
loop_
_entity_poly.entity_id
_entity_poly.type
_entity_poly.pdbx_seq_one_letter_code
_entity_poly.pdbx_strand_id
1 'polypeptide(L)'
;MHPMSRNVARVAAIAAVTVSSGALVAVPPAVADIGADMTFVCTGEAGTHEVGLRVETSVPTSGAVGEPVQPGTVRVDVGVPAELVDEAIGKSPDDESPAPPVTGVEPTPAIAGVAQIRVAVRDSGRMRGGGWPAFALAAAPTREDGVVHLNGSGVAPPVVPLSPGGLSWVVGRLDLSLMPDDAAARRDEAELSLRCTAEKDAVLGNVRVRSGDPATAPGVPSGISRQAAAIQDDQCEELPGPGNDPRYDFNNDPALREIYDTPGLPDGMNLIPDDGVPMCIKGAGFFNVKKAGNAIPIATETLLRRSVETYTPIDGFTGPNYFEDRGYAFNKTFPVPGTVLGFGFMPTRAVAEAVQVRAPGAGKDAPITGNYQLFSMQPLFPPNYIEETGIDVKTYVRVQAGTASVNGVSLDLGDKCTTAPTLLSAHSFMGTQETGILKPEPGQTIIAEDIEIPAFTGCGVTEDLSPLLTASVSGAGNYANIESGQWCNFEDKSGCIDGAAAQPETFTVRPGGDVTAVAQPFTLSSLFGGQFICESATLRFPLKQAHWQARYMLTKARMSVEGCEAKGSDGTAYPVEDVTAESVYLNLVALQEDGTLSFSVNNIQLRSSVQVGGNKCTLEFANSVFDYSTFGYVEVPGYFEASYDNETGILAATSATGVTFSPKSTCTTIPGFIVGVALGEIKGDFALRPRQSIVSP
;
A
#
# COMPACT_ATOMS: atom_id res chain seq x y z
N MET A 1 -29.33 -21.70 -63.41
CA MET A 1 -29.87 -20.77 -64.42
C MET A 1 -28.84 -19.69 -64.67
N HIS A 2 -28.48 -19.54 -65.95
CA HIS A 2 -27.56 -18.57 -66.58
C HIS A 2 -27.81 -17.08 -66.22
N PRO A 3 -26.96 -16.12 -66.67
CA PRO A 3 -25.49 -16.11 -66.85
C PRO A 3 -24.81 -14.73 -66.56
N MET A 4 -23.47 -14.66 -66.67
CA MET A 4 -22.66 -13.58 -67.31
C MET A 4 -22.72 -12.13 -66.71
N SER A 5 -21.70 -11.25 -66.75
CA SER A 5 -20.49 -11.15 -67.58
C SER A 5 -19.68 -9.88 -67.22
N ARG A 6 -18.34 -10.01 -67.23
CA ARG A 6 -17.32 -9.10 -67.81
C ARG A 6 -17.15 -7.65 -67.30
N ASN A 7 -15.95 -7.30 -66.82
CA ASN A 7 -14.81 -6.80 -67.62
C ASN A 7 -13.72 -6.25 -66.66
N VAL A 8 -12.50 -6.79 -66.70
CA VAL A 8 -11.29 -6.24 -67.37
C VAL A 8 -10.48 -5.27 -66.49
N ALA A 9 -9.21 -5.64 -66.36
CA ALA A 9 -8.11 -4.98 -65.68
C ALA A 9 -7.76 -3.58 -66.22
N ARG A 10 -7.15 -2.74 -65.35
CA ARG A 10 -5.85 -2.05 -65.56
C ARG A 10 -5.45 -1.15 -64.37
N VAL A 11 -4.28 -1.46 -63.80
CA VAL A 11 -3.11 -0.57 -63.56
C VAL A 11 -3.29 0.76 -62.79
N ALA A 12 -2.68 0.77 -61.59
CA ALA A 12 -1.77 1.75 -60.94
C ALA A 12 -2.15 3.23 -60.62
N ALA A 13 -1.64 3.64 -59.43
CA ALA A 13 -1.20 4.97 -58.94
C ALA A 13 -2.03 5.52 -57.76
N ILE A 14 -1.55 5.43 -56.51
CA ILE A 14 -0.67 6.36 -55.75
C ILE A 14 -1.41 7.61 -55.18
N ALA A 15 -1.39 7.67 -53.84
CA ALA A 15 -1.27 8.80 -52.91
C ALA A 15 -2.44 9.77 -52.58
N ALA A 16 -2.67 9.84 -51.26
CA ALA A 16 -2.71 11.03 -50.40
C ALA A 16 -4.05 11.73 -50.05
N VAL A 17 -4.40 11.55 -48.77
CA VAL A 17 -4.79 12.55 -47.75
C VAL A 17 -5.97 13.49 -48.04
N THR A 18 -7.02 13.37 -47.23
CA THR A 18 -7.58 14.54 -46.54
C THR A 18 -8.26 14.13 -45.24
N VAL A 19 -7.60 14.52 -44.15
CA VAL A 19 -8.11 14.67 -42.78
C VAL A 19 -9.46 15.38 -42.82
N SER A 20 -10.51 14.74 -42.31
CA SER A 20 -11.76 15.41 -41.94
C SER A 20 -12.60 14.51 -41.03
N SER A 21 -12.25 14.51 -39.75
CA SER A 21 -13.13 14.09 -38.66
C SER A 21 -12.79 15.07 -37.53
N GLY A 22 -13.42 16.23 -37.48
CA GLY A 22 -14.75 16.34 -36.93
C GLY A 22 -14.60 17.04 -35.59
N ALA A 23 -14.59 18.37 -35.63
CA ALA A 23 -14.69 19.20 -34.44
C ALA A 23 -15.99 18.85 -33.71
N LEU A 24 -15.89 18.14 -32.59
CA LEU A 24 -16.89 18.21 -31.54
C LEU A 24 -16.43 19.30 -30.59
N VAL A 25 -16.93 20.51 -30.82
CA VAL A 25 -17.02 21.51 -29.76
C VAL A 25 -17.98 20.93 -28.72
N ALA A 26 -17.44 20.22 -27.73
CA ALA A 26 -18.20 19.94 -26.52
C ALA A 26 -18.40 21.28 -25.82
N VAL A 27 -19.62 21.82 -25.89
CA VAL A 27 -20.03 22.88 -24.98
C VAL A 27 -19.83 22.32 -23.57
N PRO A 28 -18.93 22.88 -22.74
CA PRO A 28 -18.76 22.36 -21.38
C PRO A 28 -20.12 22.39 -20.69
N PRO A 29 -20.49 21.33 -19.94
CA PRO A 29 -21.67 21.40 -19.08
C PRO A 29 -21.51 22.64 -18.20
N ALA A 30 -22.59 23.39 -18.01
CA ALA A 30 -22.54 24.58 -17.16
C ALA A 30 -21.97 24.14 -15.79
N VAL A 31 -20.84 24.74 -15.42
CA VAL A 31 -20.18 24.51 -14.14
C VAL A 31 -20.68 25.60 -13.20
N ALA A 32 -21.03 25.24 -11.98
CA ALA A 32 -21.33 26.18 -10.93
C ALA A 32 -20.12 26.24 -10.00
N ASP A 33 -19.64 27.46 -9.73
CA ASP A 33 -18.73 27.70 -8.62
C ASP A 33 -19.50 27.41 -7.32
N ILE A 34 -18.90 26.60 -6.48
CA ILE A 34 -19.46 26.23 -5.18
C ILE A 34 -18.39 26.41 -4.11
N GLY A 35 -18.82 26.77 -2.92
CA GLY A 35 -17.91 27.13 -1.86
C GLY A 35 -18.66 27.65 -0.66
N ALA A 36 -17.96 27.66 0.47
CA ALA A 36 -18.48 28.21 1.70
C ALA A 36 -17.35 28.87 2.49
N ASP A 37 -17.67 30.01 3.07
CA ASP A 37 -16.96 30.58 4.21
C ASP A 37 -17.56 29.99 5.48
N MET A 38 -16.69 29.47 6.35
CA MET A 38 -17.09 28.79 7.56
C MET A 38 -16.22 29.25 8.72
N THR A 39 -16.81 29.33 9.91
CA THR A 39 -16.07 29.50 11.16
C THR A 39 -16.15 28.21 11.95
N PHE A 40 -15.00 27.73 12.41
CA PHE A 40 -14.86 26.57 13.27
C PHE A 40 -14.38 27.00 14.65
N VAL A 41 -14.86 26.30 15.68
CA VAL A 41 -14.29 26.39 17.02
C VAL A 41 -13.32 25.22 17.19
N CYS A 42 -12.03 25.53 17.25
CA CYS A 42 -10.94 24.59 17.49
C CYS A 42 -10.61 24.51 18.98
N THR A 43 -10.40 23.31 19.51
CA THR A 43 -9.90 23.13 20.89
C THR A 43 -8.44 22.69 20.84
N GLY A 44 -7.57 23.47 21.48
CA GLY A 44 -6.14 23.19 21.69
C GLY A 44 -5.80 23.07 23.18
N GLU A 45 -4.51 22.99 23.51
CA GLU A 45 -4.06 22.90 24.91
C GLU A 45 -4.23 24.22 25.67
N ALA A 46 -4.07 25.36 24.99
CA ALA A 46 -4.23 26.69 25.58
C ALA A 46 -5.70 27.15 25.70
N GLY A 47 -6.63 26.57 24.94
CA GLY A 47 -8.03 26.94 24.98
C GLY A 47 -8.80 26.67 23.69
N THR A 48 -9.89 27.42 23.51
CA THR A 48 -10.74 27.35 22.31
C THR A 48 -10.50 28.56 21.41
N HIS A 49 -10.27 28.33 20.12
CA HIS A 49 -9.96 29.36 19.13
C HIS A 49 -10.94 29.31 17.96
N GLU A 50 -11.30 30.48 17.42
CA GLU A 50 -12.08 30.57 16.18
C GLU A 50 -11.14 30.52 14.97
N VAL A 51 -11.38 29.56 14.07
CA VAL A 51 -10.60 29.37 12.85
C VAL A 51 -11.53 29.49 11.65
N GLY A 52 -11.18 30.37 10.71
CA GLY A 52 -11.90 30.53 9.45
C GLY A 52 -11.48 29.45 8.45
N LEU A 53 -12.42 28.92 7.68
CA LEU A 53 -12.17 28.07 6.52
C LEU A 53 -12.98 28.58 5.35
N ARG A 54 -12.30 28.97 4.28
CA ARG A 54 -12.91 29.21 2.97
C ARG A 54 -12.57 28.04 2.06
N VAL A 55 -13.61 27.42 1.50
CA VAL A 55 -13.46 26.38 0.47
C VAL A 55 -14.01 26.92 -0.84
N GLU A 56 -13.20 26.83 -1.90
CA GLU A 56 -13.60 27.19 -3.25
C GLU A 56 -13.40 25.99 -4.18
N THR A 57 -14.43 25.63 -4.93
CA THR A 57 -14.35 24.61 -5.98
C THR A 57 -15.44 24.84 -7.02
N SER A 58 -15.49 23.98 -8.03
CA SER A 58 -16.47 24.08 -9.12
C SER A 58 -17.09 22.71 -9.34
N VAL A 59 -18.41 22.61 -9.47
CA VAL A 59 -19.10 21.33 -9.76
C VAL A 59 -20.00 21.44 -10.98
N PRO A 60 -20.26 20.33 -11.68
CA PRO A 60 -21.28 20.31 -12.74
C PRO A 60 -22.64 20.75 -12.19
N THR A 61 -23.37 21.62 -12.89
CA THR A 61 -24.73 22.07 -12.46
C THR A 61 -25.77 20.93 -12.41
N SER A 62 -25.51 19.83 -13.13
CA SER A 62 -26.33 18.63 -13.13
C SER A 62 -25.51 17.37 -13.32
N GLY A 63 -26.01 16.24 -12.83
CA GLY A 63 -25.49 14.90 -13.08
C GLY A 63 -26.60 13.90 -13.40
N ALA A 64 -26.24 12.66 -13.70
CA ALA A 64 -27.18 11.56 -13.88
C ALA A 64 -26.85 10.42 -12.90
N VAL A 65 -27.87 9.63 -12.54
CA VAL A 65 -27.67 8.42 -11.73
C VAL A 65 -26.67 7.50 -12.43
N GLY A 66 -25.67 7.02 -11.69
CA GLY A 66 -24.62 6.14 -12.22
C GLY A 66 -23.45 6.86 -12.91
N GLU A 67 -23.52 8.19 -13.10
CA GLU A 67 -22.42 8.97 -13.67
C GLU A 67 -21.59 9.67 -12.58
N PRO A 68 -20.24 9.65 -12.65
CA PRO A 68 -19.41 10.33 -11.66
C PRO A 68 -19.58 11.85 -11.73
N VAL A 69 -19.98 12.44 -10.60
CA VAL A 69 -19.97 13.89 -10.38
C VAL A 69 -18.67 14.26 -9.68
N GLN A 70 -17.78 14.91 -10.41
CA GLN A 70 -16.43 15.25 -9.96
C GLN A 70 -16.34 16.74 -9.64
N PRO A 71 -16.01 17.15 -8.40
CA PRO A 71 -15.60 18.51 -8.11
C PRO A 71 -14.30 18.86 -8.84
N GLY A 72 -14.15 20.12 -9.23
CA GLY A 72 -12.90 20.68 -9.74
C GLY A 72 -11.82 20.73 -8.66
N THR A 73 -10.71 21.41 -8.95
CA THR A 73 -9.69 21.66 -7.93
C THR A 73 -10.31 22.38 -6.74
N VAL A 74 -10.13 21.82 -5.55
CA VAL A 74 -10.54 22.40 -4.29
C VAL A 74 -9.41 23.30 -3.82
N ARG A 75 -9.71 24.57 -3.57
CA ARG A 75 -8.84 25.51 -2.88
C ARG A 75 -9.35 25.72 -1.46
N VAL A 76 -8.43 25.73 -0.52
CA VAL A 76 -8.72 25.95 0.89
C VAL A 76 -7.88 27.13 1.37
N ASP A 77 -8.53 28.08 2.05
CA ASP A 77 -7.89 29.19 2.76
C ASP A 77 -8.31 29.09 4.23
N VAL A 78 -7.35 28.80 5.10
CA VAL A 78 -7.55 28.64 6.54
C VAL A 78 -7.06 29.90 7.23
N GLY A 79 -7.97 30.67 7.82
CA GLY A 79 -7.67 31.86 8.62
C GLY A 79 -7.42 31.49 10.07
N VAL A 80 -6.17 31.64 10.51
CA VAL A 80 -5.70 31.32 11.86
C VAL A 80 -5.49 32.63 12.65
N PRO A 81 -6.04 32.76 13.87
CA PRO A 81 -5.81 33.95 14.70
C PRO A 81 -4.36 34.03 15.17
N ALA A 82 -3.82 35.24 15.33
CA ALA A 82 -2.42 35.46 15.71
C ALA A 82 -2.01 34.75 17.01
N GLU A 83 -2.92 34.67 17.98
CA GLU A 83 -2.69 33.96 19.26
C GLU A 83 -2.35 32.47 19.05
N LEU A 84 -3.00 31.83 18.08
CA LEU A 84 -2.80 30.41 17.77
C LEU A 84 -1.51 30.19 16.96
N VAL A 85 -1.07 31.22 16.22
CA VAL A 85 0.24 31.23 15.54
C VAL A 85 1.37 31.37 16.55
N ASP A 86 1.21 32.22 17.56
CA ASP A 86 2.18 32.37 18.64
C ASP A 86 2.29 31.08 19.49
N GLU A 87 1.17 30.38 19.73
CA GLU A 87 1.16 29.04 20.36
C GLU A 87 1.91 28.02 19.51
N ALA A 88 1.64 27.95 18.20
CA ALA A 88 2.29 27.00 17.29
C ALA A 88 3.81 27.23 17.14
N ILE A 89 4.28 28.46 17.35
CA ILE A 89 5.71 28.83 17.29
C ILE A 89 6.36 28.80 18.69
N GLY A 90 5.58 28.56 19.75
CA GLY A 90 6.08 28.44 21.12
C GLY A 90 6.53 29.76 21.76
N LYS A 91 5.99 30.91 21.32
CA LYS A 91 6.30 32.20 21.93
C LYS A 91 5.62 32.34 23.30
N SER A 92 6.38 32.73 24.32
CA SER A 92 5.82 33.09 25.62
C SER A 92 5.28 34.52 25.58
N PRO A 93 4.17 34.84 26.29
CA PRO A 93 3.58 36.18 26.30
C PRO A 93 4.50 37.31 26.84
N ASP A 94 5.68 36.97 27.39
CA ASP A 94 6.68 37.91 27.92
C ASP A 94 7.86 38.21 26.94
N ASP A 95 7.91 37.62 25.75
CA ASP A 95 8.96 37.92 24.77
C ASP A 95 8.64 39.21 23.97
N GLU A 96 9.32 40.30 24.32
CA GLU A 96 9.26 41.57 23.58
C GLU A 96 9.68 41.36 22.11
N SER A 97 8.76 41.71 21.19
CA SER A 97 8.94 41.60 19.75
C SER A 97 10.23 42.33 19.27
N PRO A 98 11.13 41.67 18.50
CA PRO A 98 12.26 42.36 17.92
C PRO A 98 11.79 43.42 16.91
N ALA A 99 12.47 44.57 16.91
CA ALA A 99 12.19 45.69 16.02
C ALA A 99 12.14 45.26 14.54
N PRO A 100 11.26 45.85 13.72
CA PRO A 100 11.09 45.44 12.32
C PRO A 100 12.39 45.62 11.52
N PRO A 101 12.72 44.69 10.60
CA PRO A 101 13.85 44.85 9.71
C PRO A 101 13.66 46.07 8.81
N VAL A 102 14.75 46.82 8.58
CA VAL A 102 14.83 48.10 7.86
C VAL A 102 14.57 47.96 6.34
N THR A 103 14.04 46.83 5.87
CA THR A 103 13.91 46.50 4.44
C THR A 103 12.51 46.68 3.84
N GLY A 104 11.51 47.11 4.63
CA GLY A 104 10.18 47.47 4.10
C GLY A 104 9.37 46.31 3.48
N VAL A 105 9.79 45.07 3.70
CA VAL A 105 9.03 43.85 3.39
C VAL A 105 8.59 43.28 4.74
N GLU A 106 7.28 43.23 4.99
CA GLU A 106 6.77 42.53 6.18
C GLU A 106 7.20 41.06 6.12
N PRO A 107 7.79 40.52 7.19
CA PRO A 107 8.15 39.11 7.23
C PRO A 107 6.86 38.28 7.22
N THR A 108 6.70 37.41 6.21
CA THR A 108 5.64 36.40 6.20
C THR A 108 5.84 35.51 7.44
N PRO A 109 4.80 35.25 8.25
CA PRO A 109 4.92 34.36 9.40
C PRO A 109 5.36 32.96 8.92
N ALA A 110 6.42 32.43 9.54
CA ALA A 110 7.01 31.13 9.22
C ALA A 110 6.17 30.00 9.83
N ILE A 111 4.97 29.78 9.30
CA ILE A 111 4.06 28.73 9.73
C ILE A 111 3.47 28.00 8.52
N ALA A 112 3.50 26.67 8.59
CA ALA A 112 2.90 25.75 7.63
C ALA A 112 1.95 24.79 8.37
N GLY A 113 1.21 23.99 7.62
CA GLY A 113 0.29 23.06 8.28
C GLY A 113 -0.39 22.08 7.35
N VAL A 114 -1.29 21.29 7.93
CA VAL A 114 -2.14 20.35 7.20
C VAL A 114 -3.58 20.50 7.67
N ALA A 115 -4.51 20.71 6.74
CA ALA A 115 -5.95 20.67 7.02
C ALA A 115 -6.57 19.37 6.49
N GLN A 116 -7.21 18.61 7.37
CA GLN A 116 -8.06 17.49 7.00
C GLN A 116 -9.54 17.88 7.16
N ILE A 117 -10.20 18.14 6.04
CA ILE A 117 -11.60 18.58 6.00
C ILE A 117 -12.51 17.35 5.87
N ARG A 118 -13.39 17.13 6.85
CA ARG A 118 -14.35 16.02 6.78
C ARG A 118 -15.60 16.42 6.03
N VAL A 119 -15.63 16.02 4.75
CA VAL A 119 -16.77 16.24 3.87
C VAL A 119 -17.68 15.02 3.88
N ALA A 120 -18.97 15.24 4.08
CA ALA A 120 -20.03 14.27 3.90
C ALA A 120 -20.79 14.56 2.60
N VAL A 121 -21.07 13.52 1.84
CA VAL A 121 -21.90 13.56 0.64
C VAL A 121 -23.31 13.11 1.02
N ARG A 122 -24.30 13.95 0.72
CA ARG A 122 -25.71 13.67 0.94
C ARG A 122 -26.41 13.41 -0.39
N ASP A 123 -27.05 12.26 -0.54
CA ASP A 123 -27.89 11.86 -1.68
C ASP A 123 -29.17 11.20 -1.13
N SER A 124 -30.34 11.73 -1.48
CA SER A 124 -31.67 11.12 -1.28
C SER A 124 -31.89 10.48 0.11
N GLY A 125 -31.45 11.17 1.17
CA GLY A 125 -31.61 10.75 2.57
C GLY A 125 -30.47 9.90 3.13
N ARG A 126 -29.45 9.57 2.35
CA ARG A 126 -28.22 8.89 2.80
C ARG A 126 -27.08 9.90 2.92
N MET A 127 -26.21 9.68 3.91
CA MET A 127 -24.99 10.45 4.13
C MET A 127 -23.80 9.49 4.11
N ARG A 128 -22.76 9.81 3.33
CA ARG A 128 -21.53 9.01 3.24
C ARG A 128 -20.30 9.92 3.27
N GLY A 129 -19.14 9.38 3.61
CA GLY A 129 -17.89 10.14 3.54
C GLY A 129 -17.57 10.55 2.11
N GLY A 130 -17.12 11.78 1.91
CA GLY A 130 -16.70 12.34 0.63
C GLY A 130 -15.25 12.03 0.26
N GLY A 131 -14.45 11.48 1.18
CA GLY A 131 -13.09 11.00 0.90
C GLY A 131 -12.10 12.08 0.46
N TRP A 132 -12.26 13.32 0.90
CA TRP A 132 -11.35 14.41 0.54
C TRP A 132 -9.94 14.17 1.11
N PRO A 133 -8.88 14.56 0.38
CA PRO A 133 -7.51 14.41 0.85
C PRO A 133 -7.22 15.38 2.02
N ALA A 134 -6.07 15.17 2.67
CA ALA A 134 -5.48 16.21 3.50
C ALA A 134 -4.86 17.29 2.61
N PHE A 135 -5.00 18.56 3.00
CA PHE A 135 -4.49 19.71 2.26
C PHE A 135 -3.24 20.23 2.96
N ALA A 136 -2.09 20.19 2.28
CA ALA A 136 -0.91 20.91 2.73
C ALA A 136 -1.17 22.42 2.64
N LEU A 137 -0.86 23.14 3.70
CA LEU A 137 -1.11 24.56 3.86
C LEU A 137 0.20 25.33 3.96
N ALA A 138 0.28 26.46 3.28
CA ALA A 138 1.39 27.40 3.37
C ALA A 138 0.88 28.81 3.67
N ALA A 139 1.62 29.56 4.50
CA ALA A 139 1.29 30.93 4.80
C ALA A 139 1.23 31.82 3.54
N ALA A 140 0.15 32.58 3.43
CA ALA A 140 -0.02 33.63 2.45
C ALA A 140 0.62 34.94 2.95
N PRO A 141 0.95 35.89 2.04
CA PRO A 141 1.34 37.23 2.44
C PRO A 141 0.30 37.85 3.39
N THR A 142 0.77 38.51 4.45
CA THR A 142 -0.08 39.12 5.48
C THR A 142 -1.09 40.08 4.86
N ARG A 143 -2.34 39.97 5.29
CA ARG A 143 -3.41 40.94 4.99
C ARG A 143 -3.54 41.90 6.18
N GLU A 144 -4.11 43.09 5.96
CA GLU A 144 -4.31 44.11 7.01
C GLU A 144 -5.38 43.71 8.06
N ASP A 145 -5.84 42.45 8.08
CA ASP A 145 -6.91 41.94 8.96
C ASP A 145 -6.40 41.26 10.25
N GLY A 146 -5.07 41.13 10.41
CA GLY A 146 -4.47 40.51 11.59
C GLY A 146 -4.68 39.00 11.69
N VAL A 147 -5.17 38.36 10.63
CA VAL A 147 -5.37 36.92 10.52
C VAL A 147 -4.27 36.33 9.63
N VAL A 148 -3.68 35.22 10.06
CA VAL A 148 -2.71 34.50 9.23
C VAL A 148 -3.46 33.52 8.34
N HIS A 149 -3.39 33.76 7.05
CA HIS A 149 -4.04 32.93 6.04
C HIS A 149 -3.11 31.82 5.56
N LEU A 150 -3.57 30.57 5.64
CA LEU A 150 -2.85 29.41 5.15
C LEU A 150 -3.60 28.81 3.96
N ASN A 151 -2.96 28.82 2.79
CA ASN A 151 -3.56 28.36 1.56
C ASN A 151 -3.12 26.93 1.21
N GLY A 152 -4.07 26.12 0.75
CA GLY A 152 -3.82 24.78 0.22
C GLY A 152 -4.69 24.48 -1.00
N SER A 153 -4.33 23.44 -1.75
CA SER A 153 -5.17 22.95 -2.85
C SER A 153 -5.05 21.45 -3.05
N GLY A 154 -6.11 20.85 -3.57
CA GLY A 154 -6.19 19.40 -3.78
C GLY A 154 -7.36 19.02 -4.68
N VAL A 155 -7.44 17.74 -5.04
CA VAL A 155 -8.53 17.20 -5.88
C VAL A 155 -9.39 16.28 -5.02
N ALA A 156 -10.69 16.56 -4.94
CA ALA A 156 -11.65 15.68 -4.29
C ALA A 156 -11.91 14.44 -5.16
N PRO A 157 -12.24 13.27 -4.61
CA PRO A 157 -12.64 12.11 -5.43
C PRO A 157 -14.03 12.29 -6.08
N PRO A 158 -14.33 11.58 -7.17
CA PRO A 158 -15.65 11.64 -7.82
C PRO A 158 -16.71 10.99 -6.97
N VAL A 159 -17.95 11.47 -7.13
CA VAL A 159 -19.11 10.94 -6.43
C VAL A 159 -20.11 10.39 -7.44
N VAL A 160 -20.39 9.09 -7.40
CA VAL A 160 -21.41 8.47 -8.25
C VAL A 160 -22.77 8.48 -7.51
N PRO A 161 -23.76 9.26 -7.94
CA PRO A 161 -25.07 9.29 -7.31
C PRO A 161 -25.86 8.03 -7.68
N LEU A 162 -26.55 7.47 -6.70
CA LEU A 162 -27.26 6.19 -6.83
C LEU A 162 -28.76 6.38 -7.08
N SER A 163 -29.25 7.60 -6.84
CA SER A 163 -30.66 7.96 -6.95
C SER A 163 -30.83 9.34 -7.56
N PRO A 164 -31.92 9.58 -8.31
CA PRO A 164 -32.24 10.91 -8.79
C PRO A 164 -32.61 11.81 -7.61
N GLY A 165 -32.16 13.06 -7.61
CA GLY A 165 -32.34 13.95 -6.47
C GLY A 165 -31.28 15.04 -6.37
N GLY A 166 -31.14 15.62 -5.17
CA GLY A 166 -30.07 16.56 -4.86
C GLY A 166 -28.86 15.81 -4.31
N LEU A 167 -27.69 16.05 -4.92
CA LEU A 167 -26.40 15.63 -4.39
C LEU A 167 -25.72 16.85 -3.76
N SER A 168 -25.32 16.76 -2.49
CA SER A 168 -24.68 17.89 -1.79
C SER A 168 -23.44 17.48 -1.01
N TRP A 169 -22.40 18.32 -1.02
CA TRP A 169 -21.25 18.18 -0.13
C TRP A 169 -21.44 19.04 1.10
N VAL A 170 -21.23 18.44 2.26
CA VAL A 170 -21.52 19.04 3.57
C VAL A 170 -20.26 18.94 4.43
N VAL A 171 -19.86 20.04 5.07
CA VAL A 171 -18.70 20.09 5.96
C VAL A 171 -19.17 20.48 7.36
N GLY A 172 -18.68 19.77 8.37
CA GLY A 172 -18.95 20.09 9.77
C GLY A 172 -17.75 19.92 10.71
N ARG A 173 -16.65 19.31 10.24
CA ARG A 173 -15.43 19.08 11.04
C ARG A 173 -14.17 19.35 10.23
N LEU A 174 -13.19 19.91 10.91
CA LEU A 174 -11.85 20.21 10.42
C LEU A 174 -10.85 19.71 11.47
N ASP A 175 -9.92 18.86 11.06
CA ASP A 175 -8.75 18.51 11.87
C ASP A 175 -7.57 19.34 11.30
N LEU A 176 -6.97 20.22 12.10
CA LEU A 176 -5.92 21.15 11.68
C LEU A 176 -4.62 20.85 12.42
N SER A 177 -3.53 20.76 11.70
CA SER A 177 -2.18 20.66 12.25
C SER A 177 -1.35 21.85 11.81
N LEU A 178 -0.62 22.46 12.74
CA LEU A 178 0.23 23.62 12.51
C LEU A 178 1.67 23.33 12.96
N MET A 179 2.64 23.80 12.18
CA MET A 179 4.07 23.67 12.46
C MET A 179 4.85 24.91 11.99
N PRO A 180 5.96 25.26 12.65
CA PRO A 180 6.89 26.25 12.12
C PRO A 180 7.41 25.84 10.73
N ASP A 181 7.51 26.78 9.79
CA ASP A 181 7.90 26.52 8.39
C ASP A 181 9.35 25.99 8.25
N ASP A 182 10.18 26.16 9.28
CA ASP A 182 11.56 25.66 9.37
C ASP A 182 11.70 24.33 10.16
N ALA A 183 10.59 23.74 10.63
CA ALA A 183 10.56 22.48 11.37
C ALA A 183 11.05 21.27 10.55
N ALA A 184 11.10 21.35 9.22
CA ALA A 184 11.73 20.33 8.39
C ALA A 184 13.23 20.09 8.74
N ALA A 185 13.88 21.06 9.39
CA ALA A 185 15.25 20.97 9.88
C ALA A 185 15.36 20.55 11.38
N ARG A 186 14.27 20.54 12.14
CA ARG A 186 14.25 20.26 13.58
C ARG A 186 13.24 19.14 13.89
N ARG A 187 13.73 17.89 13.95
CA ARG A 187 12.90 16.67 14.13
C ARG A 187 12.24 16.50 15.51
N ASP A 188 12.47 17.42 16.45
CA ASP A 188 12.07 17.27 17.86
C ASP A 188 11.07 18.33 18.36
N GLU A 189 10.54 19.19 17.49
CA GLU A 189 9.53 20.19 17.89
C GLU A 189 8.09 19.64 17.77
N ALA A 190 7.25 19.95 18.77
CA ALA A 190 5.91 19.40 18.89
C ALA A 190 4.94 20.06 17.88
N GLU A 191 4.29 19.23 17.08
CA GLU A 191 3.22 19.60 16.15
C GLU A 191 1.96 20.03 16.92
N LEU A 192 1.42 21.23 16.66
CA LEU A 192 0.18 21.69 17.29
C LEU A 192 -1.01 21.10 16.53
N SER A 193 -1.65 20.09 17.13
CA SER A 193 -2.82 19.42 16.58
C SER A 193 -4.12 19.93 17.19
N LEU A 194 -5.03 20.41 16.35
CA LEU A 194 -6.31 21.01 16.73
C LEU A 194 -7.47 20.25 16.13
N ARG A 195 -8.51 20.02 16.94
CA ARG A 195 -9.80 19.47 16.48
C ARG A 195 -10.84 20.56 16.47
N CYS A 196 -11.45 20.77 15.31
CA CYS A 196 -12.32 21.90 15.07
C CYS A 196 -13.72 21.45 14.63
N THR A 197 -14.74 22.07 15.22
CA THR A 197 -16.16 21.78 14.91
C THR A 197 -16.85 23.06 14.48
N ALA A 198 -17.61 23.02 13.40
CA ALA A 198 -18.43 24.15 12.97
C ALA A 198 -19.69 24.24 13.85
N GLU A 199 -20.19 25.44 14.10
CA GLU A 199 -21.46 25.62 14.82
C GLU A 199 -22.64 24.95 14.10
N LYS A 200 -22.59 24.95 12.77
CA LYS A 200 -23.55 24.31 11.87
C LYS A 200 -22.82 23.72 10.68
N ASP A 201 -23.30 22.56 10.23
CA ASP A 201 -22.87 21.97 8.97
C ASP A 201 -23.12 22.95 7.81
N ALA A 202 -22.08 23.23 7.02
CA ALA A 202 -22.20 24.06 5.82
C ALA A 202 -22.32 23.18 4.57
N VAL A 203 -23.24 23.55 3.68
CA VAL A 203 -23.35 22.93 2.36
C VAL A 203 -22.44 23.67 1.41
N LEU A 204 -21.39 23.01 0.91
CA LEU A 204 -20.46 23.61 -0.04
C LEU A 204 -21.13 23.87 -1.39
N GLY A 205 -21.96 22.94 -1.85
CA GLY A 205 -22.67 23.04 -3.11
C GLY A 205 -23.65 21.91 -3.35
N ASN A 206 -24.52 22.08 -4.35
CA ASN A 206 -25.57 21.15 -4.73
C ASN A 206 -25.55 20.86 -6.23
N VAL A 207 -25.74 19.60 -6.60
CA VAL A 207 -25.89 19.15 -7.99
C VAL A 207 -27.22 18.44 -8.15
N ARG A 208 -27.95 18.78 -9.22
CA ARG A 208 -29.21 18.11 -9.54
C ARG A 208 -28.96 16.84 -10.32
N VAL A 209 -29.30 15.70 -9.75
CA VAL A 209 -29.18 14.37 -10.37
C VAL A 209 -30.49 13.98 -11.03
N ARG A 210 -30.45 13.66 -12.33
CA ARG A 210 -31.62 13.22 -13.11
C ARG A 210 -31.70 11.69 -13.15
N SER A 211 -32.92 11.16 -13.24
CA SER A 211 -33.17 9.75 -13.55
C SER A 211 -32.71 9.49 -14.99
N GLY A 212 -31.88 8.46 -15.20
CA GLY A 212 -31.55 8.03 -16.56
C GLY A 212 -32.81 7.53 -17.26
N ASP A 213 -33.17 8.12 -18.40
CA ASP A 213 -34.29 7.65 -19.22
C ASP A 213 -33.87 6.41 -20.04
N PRO A 214 -34.65 5.31 -20.04
CA PRO A 214 -34.44 4.19 -20.94
C PRO A 214 -35.08 4.53 -22.29
N ALA A 215 -34.38 5.29 -23.13
CA ALA A 215 -34.85 5.63 -24.48
C ALA A 215 -33.87 5.14 -25.55
N THR A 216 -34.37 4.24 -26.39
CA THR A 216 -33.77 3.63 -27.57
C THR A 216 -33.20 4.68 -28.53
N ALA A 217 -31.90 4.65 -28.80
CA ALA A 217 -31.24 5.55 -29.75
C ALA A 217 -31.32 5.03 -31.20
N PRO A 218 -31.85 5.79 -32.17
CA PRO A 218 -31.63 5.55 -33.59
C PRO A 218 -30.30 6.19 -34.03
N GLY A 219 -29.36 5.34 -34.46
CA GLY A 219 -28.32 5.64 -35.46
C GLY A 219 -27.42 6.87 -35.23
N VAL A 220 -26.42 6.75 -34.36
CA VAL A 220 -25.21 7.58 -34.35
C VAL A 220 -24.00 6.63 -34.29
N PRO A 221 -22.93 6.81 -35.09
CA PRO A 221 -21.76 5.94 -35.05
C PRO A 221 -21.12 5.99 -33.66
N SER A 222 -20.88 4.80 -33.12
CA SER A 222 -20.25 4.54 -31.83
C SER A 222 -18.92 5.27 -31.66
N GLY A 223 -18.96 6.44 -31.03
CA GLY A 223 -17.79 7.25 -30.66
C GLY A 223 -17.90 7.69 -29.21
N ILE A 224 -18.34 6.78 -28.33
CA ILE A 224 -18.21 6.94 -26.88
C ILE A 224 -16.70 6.90 -26.60
N SER A 225 -16.09 8.04 -26.29
CA SER A 225 -14.83 8.02 -25.54
C SER A 225 -15.18 7.55 -24.13
N ARG A 226 -15.25 6.22 -24.00
CA ARG A 226 -15.06 5.51 -22.74
C ARG A 226 -13.87 6.22 -22.07
N GLN A 227 -14.07 6.75 -20.86
CA GLN A 227 -13.01 6.54 -19.86
C GLN A 227 -12.68 5.07 -19.99
N ALA A 228 -11.44 4.78 -20.43
CA ALA A 228 -11.00 3.47 -20.82
C ALA A 228 -11.70 2.46 -19.91
N ALA A 229 -12.67 1.73 -20.48
CA ALA A 229 -13.05 0.49 -19.84
C ALA A 229 -11.71 -0.21 -19.64
N ALA A 230 -11.46 -0.70 -18.42
CA ALA A 230 -10.48 -1.74 -18.23
C ALA A 230 -10.66 -2.67 -19.45
N ILE A 231 -9.60 -2.84 -20.24
CA ILE A 231 -9.67 -3.76 -21.36
C ILE A 231 -10.09 -5.07 -20.70
N GLN A 232 -11.30 -5.53 -21.03
CA GLN A 232 -11.77 -6.87 -20.75
C GLN A 232 -10.90 -7.80 -21.60
N ASP A 233 -9.65 -7.96 -21.20
CA ASP A 233 -8.93 -9.20 -21.42
C ASP A 233 -8.92 -9.86 -20.05
N ASP A 234 -10.07 -10.45 -19.69
CA ASP A 234 -10.31 -11.01 -18.36
C ASP A 234 -9.55 -12.34 -18.14
N GLN A 235 -8.68 -12.74 -19.08
CA GLN A 235 -7.89 -13.95 -18.99
C GLN A 235 -6.42 -13.60 -19.02
N CYS A 236 -5.70 -14.06 -17.99
CA CYS A 236 -4.27 -13.94 -17.97
C CYS A 236 -3.64 -14.66 -19.18
N GLU A 237 -2.57 -14.11 -19.75
CA GLU A 237 -1.81 -14.77 -20.81
C GLU A 237 -0.73 -15.69 -20.22
N GLU A 238 -0.57 -16.89 -20.78
CA GLU A 238 0.49 -17.80 -20.33
C GLU A 238 1.86 -17.35 -20.87
N LEU A 239 2.84 -17.24 -19.97
CA LEU A 239 4.24 -17.07 -20.36
C LEU A 239 4.81 -18.44 -20.77
N PRO A 240 5.36 -18.58 -21.99
CA PRO A 240 5.83 -19.88 -22.49
C PRO A 240 7.02 -20.37 -21.65
N GLY A 241 7.19 -21.69 -21.56
CA GLY A 241 8.37 -22.31 -20.92
C GLY A 241 9.67 -22.05 -21.69
N PRO A 242 10.84 -22.28 -21.04
CA PRO A 242 12.15 -21.94 -21.60
C PRO A 242 12.40 -22.62 -22.95
N GLY A 243 13.08 -21.93 -23.87
CA GLY A 243 13.39 -22.45 -25.20
C GLY A 243 12.22 -22.54 -26.21
N ASN A 244 10.96 -22.34 -25.80
CA ASN A 244 9.81 -22.35 -26.72
C ASN A 244 9.69 -21.07 -27.56
N ASP A 245 9.96 -19.91 -26.95
CA ASP A 245 10.06 -18.61 -27.64
C ASP A 245 11.27 -17.84 -27.06
N PRO A 246 12.32 -17.56 -27.85
CA PRO A 246 13.53 -16.90 -27.36
C PRO A 246 13.31 -15.48 -26.81
N ARG A 247 12.14 -14.89 -27.06
CA ARG A 247 11.76 -13.59 -26.48
C ARG A 247 11.37 -13.69 -25.00
N TYR A 248 11.03 -14.88 -24.52
CA TYR A 248 10.56 -15.16 -23.16
C TYR A 248 11.42 -16.26 -22.54
N ASP A 249 12.58 -15.86 -22.03
CA ASP A 249 13.55 -16.75 -21.39
C ASP A 249 14.33 -15.94 -20.33
N PHE A 250 15.31 -16.54 -19.66
CA PHE A 250 16.22 -15.79 -18.82
C PHE A 250 16.97 -14.72 -19.62
N ASN A 251 17.00 -13.51 -19.07
CA ASN A 251 17.74 -12.42 -19.66
C ASN A 251 19.20 -12.48 -19.21
N ASN A 252 20.11 -12.63 -20.19
CA ASN A 252 21.55 -12.76 -19.93
C ASN A 252 22.28 -11.42 -19.78
N ASP A 253 21.56 -10.28 -19.82
CA ASP A 253 22.16 -8.98 -19.52
C ASP A 253 22.73 -8.95 -18.08
N PRO A 254 24.00 -8.53 -17.88
CA PRO A 254 24.63 -8.56 -16.57
C PRO A 254 23.87 -7.78 -15.49
N ALA A 255 23.24 -6.66 -15.82
CA ALA A 255 22.51 -5.86 -14.84
C ALA A 255 21.24 -6.57 -14.33
N LEU A 256 20.63 -7.40 -15.17
CA LEU A 256 19.49 -8.23 -14.77
C LEU A 256 19.90 -9.48 -14.01
N ARG A 257 21.11 -9.99 -14.24
CA ARG A 257 21.65 -11.16 -13.53
C ARG A 257 22.15 -10.85 -12.12
N GLU A 258 22.45 -9.59 -11.84
CA GLU A 258 22.90 -9.12 -10.52
C GLU A 258 21.91 -9.46 -9.39
N ILE A 259 20.62 -9.70 -9.67
CA ILE A 259 19.69 -10.17 -8.63
C ILE A 259 20.22 -11.44 -7.95
N TYR A 260 20.84 -12.35 -8.71
CA TYR A 260 21.33 -13.62 -8.19
C TYR A 260 22.61 -13.51 -7.33
N ASP A 261 23.18 -12.31 -7.21
CA ASP A 261 24.39 -12.07 -6.43
C ASP A 261 24.07 -11.78 -4.95
N THR A 262 22.82 -11.42 -4.61
CA THR A 262 22.41 -11.10 -3.23
C THR A 262 20.97 -11.56 -2.95
N PRO A 263 20.78 -12.56 -2.07
CA PRO A 263 21.82 -13.41 -1.53
C PRO A 263 22.47 -14.24 -2.65
N GLY A 264 23.78 -14.44 -2.55
CA GLY A 264 24.47 -15.37 -3.44
C GLY A 264 24.03 -16.81 -3.16
N LEU A 265 24.25 -17.70 -4.13
CA LEU A 265 23.98 -19.12 -3.93
C LEU A 265 25.00 -19.74 -2.95
N PRO A 266 24.57 -20.38 -1.85
CA PRO A 266 25.50 -21.05 -0.95
C PRO A 266 26.16 -22.29 -1.57
N ASP A 267 27.27 -22.72 -0.99
CA ASP A 267 27.87 -24.01 -1.29
C ASP A 267 26.92 -25.16 -0.89
N GLY A 268 27.00 -26.29 -1.60
CA GLY A 268 26.20 -27.48 -1.27
C GLY A 268 24.75 -27.44 -1.77
N MET A 269 24.45 -26.60 -2.75
CA MET A 269 23.14 -26.53 -3.42
C MET A 269 23.07 -27.44 -4.65
N ASN A 270 21.90 -28.01 -4.90
CA ASN A 270 21.56 -28.78 -6.09
C ASN A 270 20.62 -27.96 -6.98
N LEU A 271 20.95 -27.85 -8.28
CA LEU A 271 20.07 -27.27 -9.27
C LEU A 271 19.11 -28.33 -9.81
N ILE A 272 17.82 -28.01 -9.80
CA ILE A 272 16.74 -28.77 -10.42
C ILE A 272 16.13 -27.88 -11.52
N PRO A 273 16.47 -28.11 -12.79
CA PRO A 273 15.85 -27.39 -13.91
C PRO A 273 14.45 -27.96 -14.19
N ASP A 274 13.52 -27.09 -14.58
CA ASP A 274 12.15 -27.43 -14.97
C ASP A 274 11.66 -26.50 -16.10
N ASP A 275 10.53 -26.84 -16.72
CA ASP A 275 9.83 -25.95 -17.65
C ASP A 275 9.23 -24.73 -16.91
N GLY A 276 9.16 -24.80 -15.59
CA GLY A 276 8.64 -23.77 -14.69
C GLY A 276 7.11 -23.67 -14.70
N VAL A 277 6.55 -23.06 -13.66
CA VAL A 277 5.11 -22.90 -13.48
C VAL A 277 4.68 -21.51 -13.97
N PRO A 278 3.76 -21.42 -14.96
CA PRO A 278 3.19 -20.14 -15.37
C PRO A 278 2.24 -19.60 -14.30
N MET A 279 2.43 -18.33 -13.96
CA MET A 279 1.67 -17.59 -12.96
C MET A 279 1.23 -16.24 -13.52
N CYS A 280 0.09 -15.75 -13.04
CA CYS A 280 -0.42 -14.41 -13.32
C CYS A 280 -0.69 -13.68 -12.00
N ILE A 281 -0.29 -12.42 -11.94
CA ILE A 281 -0.36 -11.62 -10.71
C ILE A 281 -0.86 -10.23 -11.10
N LYS A 282 -1.95 -9.76 -10.48
CA LYS A 282 -2.37 -8.36 -10.60
C LYS A 282 -1.83 -7.56 -9.43
N GLY A 283 -1.43 -6.33 -9.70
CA GLY A 283 -0.91 -5.41 -8.69
C GLY A 283 -1.54 -4.03 -8.81
N ALA A 284 -1.62 -3.33 -7.70
CA ALA A 284 -2.05 -1.94 -7.64
C ALA A 284 -1.28 -1.21 -6.54
N GLY A 285 -1.01 0.07 -6.78
CA GLY A 285 -0.22 0.84 -5.84
C GLY A 285 0.01 2.26 -6.30
N PHE A 286 1.12 2.83 -5.85
CA PHE A 286 1.50 4.20 -6.17
C PHE A 286 2.94 4.28 -6.65
N PHE A 287 3.17 5.18 -7.60
CA PHE A 287 4.48 5.58 -8.07
C PHE A 287 4.66 7.06 -7.75
N ASN A 288 5.73 7.45 -7.05
CA ASN A 288 5.99 8.88 -6.84
C ASN A 288 6.75 9.47 -8.05
N VAL A 289 6.46 10.73 -8.36
CA VAL A 289 7.27 11.53 -9.27
C VAL A 289 7.98 12.55 -8.43
N LYS A 290 9.19 12.22 -7.97
CA LYS A 290 9.93 13.02 -6.96
C LYS A 290 10.06 14.47 -7.37
N LYS A 291 10.36 14.72 -8.65
CA LYS A 291 10.54 16.07 -9.20
C LYS A 291 9.26 16.92 -9.17
N ALA A 292 8.11 16.27 -9.35
CA ALA A 292 6.81 16.93 -9.33
C ALA A 292 6.18 16.95 -7.92
N GLY A 293 6.79 16.27 -6.94
CA GLY A 293 6.33 16.26 -5.54
C GLY A 293 5.00 15.57 -5.34
N ASN A 294 4.63 14.63 -6.21
CA ASN A 294 3.32 13.96 -6.19
C ASN A 294 3.44 12.45 -6.41
N ALA A 295 2.32 11.74 -6.20
CA ALA A 295 2.20 10.32 -6.47
C ALA A 295 1.06 10.04 -7.45
N ILE A 296 1.24 9.04 -8.31
CA ILE A 296 0.25 8.59 -9.28
C ILE A 296 -0.13 7.14 -8.96
N PRO A 297 -1.43 6.78 -9.04
CA PRO A 297 -1.83 5.40 -8.92
C PRO A 297 -1.31 4.60 -10.11
N ILE A 298 -0.89 3.36 -9.86
CA ILE A 298 -0.45 2.41 -10.87
C ILE A 298 -1.20 1.10 -10.70
N ALA A 299 -1.47 0.44 -11.82
CA ALA A 299 -2.01 -0.90 -11.87
C ALA A 299 -1.18 -1.72 -12.83
N THR A 300 -0.87 -2.95 -12.44
CA THR A 300 0.03 -3.84 -13.18
C THR A 300 -0.56 -5.23 -13.31
N GLU A 301 -0.13 -5.93 -14.34
CA GLU A 301 -0.27 -7.37 -14.49
C GLU A 301 1.12 -7.94 -14.77
N THR A 302 1.54 -8.89 -13.95
CA THR A 302 2.81 -9.59 -14.09
C THR A 302 2.52 -11.01 -14.52
N LEU A 303 3.04 -11.37 -15.69
CA LEU A 303 3.13 -12.76 -16.14
C LEU A 303 4.47 -13.29 -15.67
N LEU A 304 4.47 -14.40 -14.95
CA LEU A 304 5.65 -14.98 -14.34
C LEU A 304 5.79 -16.44 -14.75
N ARG A 305 6.97 -16.87 -15.17
CA ARG A 305 7.33 -18.29 -15.21
C ARG A 305 8.23 -18.57 -14.01
N ARG A 306 7.67 -19.17 -12.96
CA ARG A 306 8.35 -19.46 -11.69
C ARG A 306 9.08 -20.81 -11.76
N SER A 307 10.13 -21.01 -10.96
CA SER A 307 10.77 -22.32 -10.74
C SER A 307 11.31 -22.98 -12.01
N VAL A 308 11.80 -22.18 -12.95
CA VAL A 308 12.53 -22.67 -14.13
C VAL A 308 13.88 -23.27 -13.69
N GLU A 309 14.51 -22.64 -12.70
CA GLU A 309 15.62 -23.22 -11.94
C GLU A 309 15.24 -23.21 -10.46
N THR A 310 15.26 -24.37 -9.82
CA THR A 310 15.05 -24.49 -8.37
C THR A 310 16.35 -24.96 -7.73
N TYR A 311 16.81 -24.24 -6.70
CA TYR A 311 17.97 -24.62 -5.91
C TYR A 311 17.53 -25.11 -4.53
N THR A 312 17.89 -26.35 -4.22
CA THR A 312 17.64 -26.96 -2.90
C THR A 312 18.95 -27.46 -2.30
N PRO A 313 19.08 -27.55 -0.97
CA PRO A 313 20.26 -28.14 -0.35
C PRO A 313 20.47 -29.59 -0.82
N ILE A 314 21.70 -29.98 -1.16
CA ILE A 314 22.05 -31.37 -1.50
C ILE A 314 21.79 -32.29 -0.29
N ASP A 315 22.19 -31.82 0.89
CA ASP A 315 21.86 -32.44 2.16
C ASP A 315 20.70 -31.66 2.80
N GLY A 316 19.50 -32.23 2.74
CA GLY A 316 18.31 -31.63 3.34
C GLY A 316 18.29 -31.66 4.87
N PHE A 317 19.31 -32.21 5.55
CA PHE A 317 19.40 -32.25 7.01
C PHE A 317 20.48 -31.31 7.56
N THR A 318 21.65 -31.27 6.91
CA THR A 318 22.80 -30.47 7.39
C THR A 318 23.24 -29.36 6.43
N GLY A 319 22.60 -29.26 5.27
CA GLY A 319 22.86 -28.23 4.28
C GLY A 319 22.45 -26.82 4.72
N PRO A 320 22.74 -25.81 3.89
CA PRO A 320 22.30 -24.45 4.16
C PRO A 320 20.78 -24.38 4.25
N ASN A 321 20.26 -23.59 5.19
CA ASN A 321 18.85 -23.31 5.33
C ASN A 321 18.41 -22.30 4.25
N TYR A 322 18.41 -22.76 3.00
CA TYR A 322 18.25 -21.92 1.83
C TYR A 322 17.47 -22.68 0.76
N PHE A 323 16.54 -21.98 0.15
CA PHE A 323 15.76 -22.43 -0.99
C PHE A 323 15.68 -21.26 -1.96
N GLU A 324 15.84 -21.52 -3.26
CA GLU A 324 15.73 -20.47 -4.27
C GLU A 324 15.01 -20.94 -5.51
N ASP A 325 13.99 -20.19 -5.92
CA ASP A 325 13.31 -20.31 -7.20
C ASP A 325 13.76 -19.18 -8.11
N ARG A 326 14.25 -19.51 -9.30
CA ARG A 326 14.51 -18.53 -10.36
C ARG A 326 13.54 -18.69 -11.50
N GLY A 327 13.27 -17.58 -12.15
CA GLY A 327 12.34 -17.52 -13.24
C GLY A 327 12.48 -16.22 -14.02
N TYR A 328 11.50 -15.97 -14.88
CA TYR A 328 11.46 -14.75 -15.66
C TYR A 328 10.05 -14.19 -15.72
N ALA A 329 9.97 -12.86 -15.79
CA ALA A 329 8.74 -12.12 -15.67
C ALA A 329 8.54 -11.13 -16.84
N PHE A 330 7.29 -10.95 -17.22
CA PHE A 330 6.85 -9.92 -18.15
C PHE A 330 5.77 -9.07 -17.51
N ASN A 331 6.07 -7.79 -17.32
CA ASN A 331 5.18 -6.84 -16.68
C ASN A 331 4.43 -6.02 -17.73
N LYS A 332 3.12 -5.93 -17.54
CA LYS A 332 2.23 -5.01 -18.22
C LYS A 332 1.78 -3.96 -17.22
N THR A 333 1.81 -2.70 -17.60
CA THR A 333 1.19 -1.63 -16.81
C THR A 333 -0.06 -1.16 -17.54
N PHE A 334 -1.14 -0.96 -16.80
CA PHE A 334 -2.35 -0.40 -17.36
C PHE A 334 -2.19 1.13 -17.45
N PRO A 335 -2.60 1.77 -18.56
CA PRO A 335 -2.50 3.23 -18.67
C PRO A 335 -3.42 3.88 -17.63
N VAL A 336 -2.84 4.41 -16.56
CA VAL A 336 -3.59 5.14 -15.53
C VAL A 336 -3.33 6.64 -15.72
N PRO A 337 -4.38 7.46 -15.84
CA PRO A 337 -4.20 8.90 -15.96
C PRO A 337 -3.64 9.49 -14.66
N GLY A 338 -2.46 10.11 -14.74
CA GLY A 338 -1.84 10.85 -13.66
C GLY A 338 -1.89 12.36 -13.89
N THR A 339 -1.92 13.14 -12.81
CA THR A 339 -1.52 14.55 -12.87
C THR A 339 -0.03 14.56 -12.65
N VAL A 340 0.74 15.21 -13.52
CA VAL A 340 2.20 15.03 -13.55
C VAL A 340 2.94 16.37 -13.52
N LEU A 341 2.18 17.46 -13.52
CA LEU A 341 2.67 18.80 -13.74
C LEU A 341 1.73 19.82 -13.10
N GLY A 342 2.25 20.52 -12.11
CA GLY A 342 1.69 21.75 -11.59
C GLY A 342 2.84 22.72 -11.38
N PHE A 343 3.31 23.38 -12.44
CA PHE A 343 3.99 24.66 -12.25
C PHE A 343 2.94 25.62 -11.70
N GLY A 344 2.56 25.55 -10.42
CA GLY A 344 1.71 26.44 -9.59
C GLY A 344 0.43 27.10 -10.15
N PHE A 345 0.16 27.08 -11.45
CA PHE A 345 -0.70 27.99 -12.19
C PHE A 345 -1.46 27.30 -13.35
N MET A 346 -1.12 26.06 -13.73
CA MET A 346 -1.84 25.29 -14.76
C MET A 346 -1.84 23.77 -14.49
N PRO A 347 -2.99 23.11 -14.24
CA PRO A 347 -3.06 21.66 -14.14
C PRO A 347 -2.76 20.99 -15.49
N THR A 348 -1.79 20.09 -15.49
CA THR A 348 -1.47 19.25 -16.64
C THR A 348 -1.69 17.78 -16.29
N ARG A 349 -2.54 17.12 -17.07
CA ARG A 349 -2.84 15.69 -16.94
C ARG A 349 -2.14 14.93 -18.06
N ALA A 350 -1.47 13.82 -17.74
CA ALA A 350 -0.85 12.94 -18.72
C ALA A 350 -1.23 11.48 -18.44
N VAL A 351 -1.38 10.71 -19.51
CA VAL A 351 -1.51 9.25 -19.47
C VAL A 351 -0.20 8.68 -19.98
N ALA A 352 0.45 7.88 -19.16
CA ALA A 352 1.67 7.17 -19.52
C ALA A 352 1.55 5.70 -19.16
N GLU A 353 2.32 4.88 -19.87
CA GLU A 353 2.49 3.46 -19.59
C GLU A 353 3.99 3.15 -19.47
N ALA A 354 4.33 2.25 -18.56
CA ALA A 354 5.65 1.64 -18.53
C ALA A 354 5.60 0.36 -19.39
N VAL A 355 6.39 0.35 -20.44
CA VAL A 355 6.49 -0.78 -21.37
C VAL A 355 7.77 -1.52 -21.06
N GLN A 356 7.66 -2.81 -20.77
CA GLN A 356 8.82 -3.66 -20.62
C GLN A 356 9.53 -3.85 -21.97
N VAL A 357 10.85 -3.70 -21.98
CA VAL A 357 11.67 -3.71 -23.19
C VAL A 357 12.91 -4.59 -23.00
N ARG A 358 13.58 -4.88 -24.12
CA ARG A 358 14.86 -5.60 -24.10
C ARG A 358 15.95 -4.75 -23.45
N ALA A 359 17.01 -5.42 -23.00
CA ALA A 359 18.23 -4.76 -22.58
C ALA A 359 18.78 -3.81 -23.67
N PRO A 360 19.33 -2.64 -23.30
CA PRO A 360 19.94 -1.72 -24.24
C PRO A 360 20.99 -2.40 -25.13
N GLY A 361 20.88 -2.23 -26.44
CA GLY A 361 21.80 -2.82 -27.41
C GLY A 361 21.55 -4.30 -27.74
N ALA A 362 20.58 -4.95 -27.09
CA ALA A 362 20.23 -6.32 -27.39
C ALA A 362 19.54 -6.47 -28.77
N GLY A 363 19.78 -7.59 -29.44
CA GLY A 363 19.18 -7.91 -30.73
C GLY A 363 17.66 -8.13 -30.65
N LYS A 364 16.98 -8.10 -31.79
CA LYS A 364 15.52 -8.32 -31.89
C LYS A 364 15.03 -9.65 -31.32
N ASP A 365 15.90 -10.66 -31.31
CA ASP A 365 15.60 -12.02 -30.84
C ASP A 365 16.06 -12.24 -29.40
N ALA A 366 16.61 -11.22 -28.74
CA ALA A 366 16.98 -11.30 -27.33
C ALA A 366 15.72 -11.25 -26.42
N PRO A 367 15.79 -11.87 -25.23
CA PRO A 367 14.70 -11.85 -24.27
C PRO A 367 14.24 -10.43 -23.93
N ILE A 368 12.91 -10.25 -23.87
CA ILE A 368 12.26 -9.01 -23.41
C ILE A 368 11.92 -9.09 -21.92
N THR A 369 11.98 -10.29 -21.36
CA THR A 369 11.69 -10.62 -19.97
C THR A 369 12.71 -10.03 -19.00
N GLY A 370 12.24 -9.76 -17.79
CA GLY A 370 13.08 -9.51 -16.62
C GLY A 370 13.39 -10.83 -15.93
N ASN A 371 14.40 -10.80 -15.07
CA ASN A 371 14.75 -11.94 -14.22
C ASN A 371 14.02 -11.83 -12.88
N TYR A 372 13.64 -12.98 -12.34
CA TYR A 372 12.96 -13.13 -11.06
C TYR A 372 13.75 -14.11 -10.18
N GLN A 373 13.83 -13.78 -8.89
CA GLN A 373 14.40 -14.61 -7.85
C GLN A 373 13.46 -14.59 -6.66
N LEU A 374 13.15 -15.75 -6.11
CA LEU A 374 12.61 -15.92 -4.76
C LEU A 374 13.63 -16.70 -3.98
N PHE A 375 14.14 -16.14 -2.90
CA PHE A 375 14.99 -16.83 -1.96
C PHE A 375 14.25 -16.94 -0.63
N SER A 376 14.35 -18.09 0.03
CA SER A 376 13.62 -18.37 1.26
C SER A 376 14.42 -19.22 2.20
N MET A 377 14.24 -18.96 3.50
CA MET A 377 14.57 -19.95 4.52
C MET A 377 13.61 -21.13 4.43
N GLN A 378 14.10 -22.31 4.80
CA GLN A 378 13.27 -23.47 5.12
C GLN A 378 12.83 -23.38 6.60
N PRO A 379 11.51 -23.30 6.88
CA PRO A 379 11.00 -23.06 8.24
C PRO A 379 11.35 -24.14 9.27
N LEU A 380 11.73 -25.34 8.82
CA LEU A 380 12.03 -26.48 9.69
C LEU A 380 13.48 -26.51 10.18
N PHE A 381 14.33 -25.59 9.73
CA PHE A 381 15.73 -25.54 10.09
C PHE A 381 16.08 -24.19 10.74
N PRO A 382 17.05 -24.15 11.67
CA PRO A 382 17.55 -22.89 12.18
C PRO A 382 18.22 -22.09 11.05
N PRO A 383 18.21 -20.74 11.12
CA PRO A 383 18.89 -19.93 10.13
C PRO A 383 20.40 -20.12 10.32
N ASN A 384 21.08 -20.53 9.26
CA ASN A 384 22.53 -20.72 9.25
C ASN A 384 23.21 -20.05 8.04
N TYR A 385 22.43 -19.40 7.17
CA TYR A 385 22.93 -18.77 5.94
C TYR A 385 22.22 -17.44 5.66
N ILE A 386 20.91 -17.47 5.44
CA ILE A 386 20.06 -16.27 5.31
C ILE A 386 19.18 -16.12 6.55
N GLU A 387 18.82 -14.88 6.84
CA GLU A 387 17.95 -14.51 7.96
C GLU A 387 16.57 -14.02 7.49
N GLU A 388 16.39 -13.83 6.18
CA GLU A 388 15.16 -13.32 5.57
C GLU A 388 14.78 -14.10 4.30
N THR A 389 13.48 -14.09 4.01
CA THR A 389 12.89 -14.53 2.76
C THR A 389 12.53 -13.29 1.94
N GLY A 390 12.75 -13.33 0.63
CA GLY A 390 12.45 -12.21 -0.24
C GLY A 390 12.25 -12.60 -1.70
N ILE A 391 11.69 -11.67 -2.45
CA ILE A 391 11.60 -11.73 -3.92
C ILE A 391 12.36 -10.55 -4.49
N ASP A 392 13.15 -10.80 -5.52
CA ASP A 392 13.77 -9.78 -6.34
C ASP A 392 13.39 -9.94 -7.80
N VAL A 393 13.14 -8.79 -8.45
CA VAL A 393 12.85 -8.71 -9.87
C VAL A 393 13.64 -7.57 -10.47
N LYS A 394 14.41 -7.85 -11.52
CA LYS A 394 15.01 -6.81 -12.36
C LYS A 394 14.51 -6.91 -13.78
N THR A 395 14.19 -5.78 -14.38
CA THR A 395 13.74 -5.70 -15.77
C THR A 395 14.09 -4.35 -16.40
N TYR A 396 14.14 -4.27 -17.72
CA TYR A 396 14.24 -2.99 -18.41
C TYR A 396 12.84 -2.50 -18.79
N VAL A 397 12.55 -1.26 -18.45
CA VAL A 397 11.32 -0.58 -18.84
C VAL A 397 11.64 0.71 -19.57
N ARG A 398 10.67 1.22 -20.32
CA ARG A 398 10.67 2.62 -20.76
C ARG A 398 9.29 3.21 -20.51
N VAL A 399 9.23 4.51 -20.29
CA VAL A 399 7.96 5.22 -20.18
C VAL A 399 7.55 5.67 -21.57
N GLN A 400 6.32 5.37 -21.95
CA GLN A 400 5.67 5.84 -23.16
C GLN A 400 4.51 6.75 -22.76
N ALA A 401 4.55 8.01 -23.18
CA ALA A 401 3.47 8.96 -22.90
C ALA A 401 2.49 8.96 -24.08
N GLY A 402 1.21 8.74 -23.79
CA GLY A 402 0.16 8.64 -24.80
C GLY A 402 -0.57 9.96 -25.01
N THR A 403 -1.33 10.39 -24.01
CA THR A 403 -2.14 11.61 -24.10
C THR A 403 -1.75 12.59 -23.01
N ALA A 404 -1.76 13.89 -23.33
CA ALA A 404 -1.62 14.95 -22.35
C ALA A 404 -2.72 15.99 -22.52
N SER A 405 -3.00 16.75 -21.47
CA SER A 405 -3.85 17.93 -21.55
C SER A 405 -3.37 19.00 -20.58
N VAL A 406 -3.40 20.25 -21.01
CA VAL A 406 -3.04 21.43 -20.21
C VAL A 406 -4.31 22.27 -20.07
N ASN A 407 -4.77 22.49 -18.83
CA ASN A 407 -6.05 23.18 -18.57
C ASN A 407 -7.25 22.56 -19.33
N GLY A 408 -7.26 21.24 -19.48
CA GLY A 408 -8.29 20.51 -20.23
C GLY A 408 -8.17 20.59 -21.75
N VAL A 409 -7.22 21.35 -22.31
CA VAL A 409 -6.92 21.36 -23.75
C VAL A 409 -5.99 20.19 -24.05
N SER A 410 -6.42 19.28 -24.91
CA SER A 410 -5.61 18.13 -25.34
C SER A 410 -4.33 18.59 -26.02
N LEU A 411 -3.21 18.01 -25.61
CA LEU A 411 -1.89 18.19 -26.18
C LEU A 411 -1.49 16.88 -26.87
N ASP A 412 -1.23 16.96 -28.17
CA ASP A 412 -0.78 15.82 -28.96
C ASP A 412 0.71 15.59 -28.76
N LEU A 413 1.06 14.45 -28.15
CA LEU A 413 2.43 14.07 -27.87
C LEU A 413 3.07 13.28 -29.03
N GLY A 414 2.27 12.80 -29.99
CA GLY A 414 2.73 11.91 -31.05
C GLY A 414 3.12 10.50 -30.58
N ASP A 415 3.13 9.54 -31.52
CA ASP A 415 3.32 8.11 -31.23
C ASP A 415 4.74 7.72 -30.79
N LYS A 416 5.68 8.67 -30.80
CA LYS A 416 7.11 8.42 -30.51
C LYS A 416 7.55 8.98 -29.16
N CYS A 417 6.64 9.58 -28.39
CA CYS A 417 6.96 10.21 -27.12
C CYS A 417 7.33 9.17 -26.07
N THR A 418 8.64 8.93 -25.90
CA THR A 418 9.18 7.86 -25.07
C THR A 418 10.47 8.26 -24.37
N THR A 419 10.79 7.59 -23.28
CA THR A 419 12.12 7.64 -22.65
C THR A 419 13.06 6.59 -23.25
N ALA A 420 14.36 6.75 -23.00
CA ALA A 420 15.29 5.64 -23.13
C ALA A 420 14.91 4.48 -22.17
N PRO A 421 15.32 3.23 -22.46
CA PRO A 421 15.20 2.15 -21.50
C PRO A 421 15.95 2.47 -20.20
N THR A 422 15.36 2.11 -19.07
CA THR A 422 15.92 2.24 -17.73
C THR A 422 15.76 0.92 -16.99
N LEU A 423 16.69 0.65 -16.08
CA LEU A 423 16.63 -0.53 -15.23
C LEU A 423 15.61 -0.28 -14.11
N LEU A 424 14.67 -1.20 -13.96
CA LEU A 424 13.75 -1.27 -12.84
C LEU A 424 14.19 -2.44 -11.95
N SER A 425 14.47 -2.16 -10.68
CA SER A 425 14.70 -3.16 -9.65
C SER A 425 13.58 -3.07 -8.64
N ALA A 426 12.93 -4.20 -8.37
CA ALA A 426 11.86 -4.31 -7.39
C ALA A 426 12.17 -5.46 -6.44
N HIS A 427 11.85 -5.28 -5.16
CA HIS A 427 12.04 -6.29 -4.14
C HIS A 427 10.79 -6.41 -3.26
N SER A 428 10.64 -7.55 -2.59
CA SER A 428 9.62 -7.78 -1.58
C SER A 428 10.28 -8.43 -0.39
N PHE A 429 10.20 -7.79 0.79
CA PHE A 429 10.54 -8.44 2.04
C PHE A 429 9.40 -9.35 2.46
N MET A 430 9.68 -10.63 2.65
CA MET A 430 8.68 -11.65 2.98
C MET A 430 8.83 -12.19 4.40
N GLY A 431 9.83 -11.72 5.14
CA GLY A 431 9.95 -11.99 6.57
C GLY A 431 11.18 -12.73 7.02
N THR A 432 11.35 -12.73 8.33
CA THR A 432 12.35 -13.53 9.06
C THR A 432 11.65 -14.58 9.92
N GLN A 433 12.42 -15.40 10.65
CA GLN A 433 11.84 -16.27 11.68
C GLN A 433 11.17 -15.48 12.80
N GLU A 434 11.68 -14.28 13.12
CA GLU A 434 11.09 -13.43 14.15
C GLU A 434 9.81 -12.74 13.66
N THR A 435 9.84 -12.15 12.47
CA THR A 435 8.67 -11.42 11.96
C THR A 435 7.61 -12.36 11.40
N GLY A 436 7.94 -13.64 11.16
CA GLY A 436 7.10 -14.62 10.48
C GLY A 436 7.31 -14.58 8.96
N ILE A 437 7.41 -15.76 8.34
CA ILE A 437 7.68 -15.92 6.90
C ILE A 437 6.36 -15.97 6.13
N LEU A 438 6.23 -15.13 5.11
CA LEU A 438 5.11 -15.15 4.18
C LEU A 438 5.34 -16.11 3.02
N LYS A 439 4.21 -16.61 2.54
CA LYS A 439 4.11 -17.24 1.23
C LYS A 439 3.83 -16.17 0.18
N PRO A 440 4.40 -16.26 -1.03
CA PRO A 440 4.10 -15.29 -2.08
C PRO A 440 2.69 -15.44 -2.64
N GLU A 441 2.15 -16.66 -2.66
CA GLU A 441 0.92 -16.98 -3.36
C GLU A 441 -0.30 -16.17 -2.90
N PRO A 442 -0.49 -15.86 -1.60
CA PRO A 442 -1.59 -14.99 -1.17
C PRO A 442 -1.49 -13.53 -1.63
N GLY A 443 -0.30 -13.06 -2.07
CA GLY A 443 0.00 -11.66 -2.42
C GLY A 443 0.89 -10.96 -1.39
N GLN A 444 1.60 -9.91 -1.81
CA GLN A 444 2.68 -9.27 -1.06
C GLN A 444 2.91 -7.81 -1.48
N THR A 445 3.65 -7.07 -0.65
CA THR A 445 4.10 -5.72 -0.96
C THR A 445 5.41 -5.74 -1.76
N ILE A 446 5.38 -5.17 -2.96
CA ILE A 446 6.53 -5.02 -3.84
C ILE A 446 6.94 -3.56 -3.86
N ILE A 447 8.21 -3.30 -3.56
CA ILE A 447 8.80 -1.97 -3.54
C ILE A 447 9.87 -1.92 -4.63
N ALA A 448 9.79 -0.90 -5.49
CA ALA A 448 10.85 -0.56 -6.42
C ALA A 448 11.40 0.80 -6.04
N GLU A 449 12.66 0.88 -5.65
CA GLU A 449 13.30 2.11 -5.16
C GLU A 449 14.29 2.66 -6.18
N ASP A 450 14.66 3.93 -6.00
CA ASP A 450 15.67 4.63 -6.80
C ASP A 450 15.49 4.54 -8.33
N ILE A 451 14.24 4.50 -8.77
CA ILE A 451 13.86 4.45 -10.18
C ILE A 451 14.25 5.77 -10.84
N GLU A 452 15.13 5.69 -11.83
CA GLU A 452 15.45 6.81 -12.72
C GLU A 452 14.50 6.81 -13.91
N ILE A 453 13.79 7.92 -14.10
CA ILE A 453 13.06 8.20 -15.35
C ILE A 453 14.01 8.96 -16.28
N PRO A 454 14.45 8.37 -17.40
CA PRO A 454 15.33 9.07 -18.34
C PRO A 454 14.62 10.24 -19.03
N ALA A 455 15.39 11.04 -19.77
CA ALA A 455 14.83 12.11 -20.59
C ALA A 455 13.86 11.56 -21.64
N PHE A 456 12.79 12.31 -21.87
CA PHE A 456 11.85 12.06 -22.96
C PHE A 456 12.46 12.50 -24.29
N THR A 457 12.05 11.82 -25.36
CA THR A 457 12.42 12.14 -26.74
C THR A 457 11.24 11.90 -27.67
N GLY A 458 11.20 12.60 -28.80
CA GLY A 458 10.19 12.40 -29.84
C GLY A 458 8.79 12.83 -29.43
N CYS A 459 8.68 13.77 -28.49
CA CYS A 459 7.40 14.26 -27.98
C CYS A 459 6.96 15.53 -28.72
N GLY A 460 5.67 15.54 -29.10
CA GLY A 460 5.02 16.63 -29.81
C GLY A 460 4.96 16.41 -31.33
N VAL A 461 3.91 16.95 -31.95
CA VAL A 461 3.69 16.86 -33.40
C VAL A 461 4.10 18.15 -34.12
N THR A 462 3.71 19.29 -33.58
CA THR A 462 3.98 20.62 -34.16
C THR A 462 5.21 21.30 -33.56
N GLU A 463 5.53 20.99 -32.31
CA GLU A 463 6.67 21.52 -31.57
C GLU A 463 7.32 20.41 -30.75
N ASP A 464 8.59 20.59 -30.36
CA ASP A 464 9.29 19.62 -29.52
C ASP A 464 8.94 19.84 -28.03
N LEU A 465 8.13 18.92 -27.50
CA LEU A 465 7.70 18.90 -26.11
C LEU A 465 8.62 18.07 -25.20
N SER A 466 9.67 17.46 -25.76
CA SER A 466 10.58 16.58 -25.02
C SER A 466 11.27 17.28 -23.85
N PRO A 467 11.78 18.53 -23.99
CA PRO A 467 12.38 19.26 -22.86
C PRO A 467 11.38 19.56 -21.76
N LEU A 468 10.12 19.84 -22.09
CA LEU A 468 9.08 20.14 -21.11
C LEU A 468 8.76 18.90 -20.25
N LEU A 469 8.51 17.75 -20.88
CA LEU A 469 8.25 16.51 -20.15
C LEU A 469 9.47 16.09 -19.32
N THR A 470 10.67 16.18 -19.90
CA THR A 470 11.93 15.90 -19.19
C THR A 470 12.13 16.81 -17.97
N ALA A 471 11.84 18.11 -18.11
CA ALA A 471 11.93 19.06 -17.01
C ALA A 471 10.91 18.76 -15.90
N SER A 472 9.86 17.99 -16.18
CA SER A 472 8.75 17.77 -15.25
C SER A 472 8.87 16.48 -14.46
N VAL A 473 9.26 15.38 -15.11
CA VAL A 473 9.22 14.04 -14.51
C VAL A 473 10.55 13.33 -14.45
N SER A 474 11.45 13.64 -15.39
CA SER A 474 12.70 12.89 -15.51
C SER A 474 13.66 13.23 -14.39
N GLY A 475 14.29 12.20 -13.84
CA GLY A 475 15.20 12.26 -12.70
C GLY A 475 15.19 10.97 -11.89
N ALA A 476 16.12 10.88 -10.94
CA ALA A 476 16.27 9.75 -10.02
C ALA A 476 15.47 9.94 -8.72
N GLY A 477 15.43 8.89 -7.89
CA GLY A 477 14.77 8.89 -6.58
C GLY A 477 13.25 8.77 -6.65
N ASN A 478 12.72 8.28 -7.77
CA ASN A 478 11.35 7.79 -7.81
C ASN A 478 11.31 6.38 -7.21
N TYR A 479 10.16 5.96 -6.75
CA TYR A 479 9.87 4.67 -6.17
C TYR A 479 8.44 4.29 -6.47
N ALA A 480 8.19 2.99 -6.50
CA ALA A 480 6.87 2.39 -6.57
C ALA A 480 6.64 1.55 -5.32
N ASN A 481 5.43 1.61 -4.78
CA ASN A 481 4.96 0.68 -3.76
C ASN A 481 3.67 0.06 -4.29
N ILE A 482 3.69 -1.25 -4.51
CA ILE A 482 2.65 -2.03 -5.17
C ILE A 482 2.25 -3.17 -4.26
N GLU A 483 0.96 -3.30 -3.98
CA GLU A 483 0.41 -4.53 -3.41
C GLU A 483 0.03 -5.46 -4.56
N SER A 484 0.45 -6.73 -4.46
CA SER A 484 0.00 -7.78 -5.36
C SER A 484 -1.20 -8.54 -4.79
N GLY A 485 -2.08 -8.97 -5.68
CA GLY A 485 -3.12 -9.93 -5.36
C GLY A 485 -2.61 -11.36 -5.31
N GLN A 486 -3.53 -12.26 -5.00
CA GLN A 486 -3.25 -13.69 -5.00
C GLN A 486 -2.73 -14.14 -6.37
N TRP A 487 -1.66 -14.93 -6.37
CA TRP A 487 -1.05 -15.42 -7.59
C TRP A 487 -1.92 -16.53 -8.18
N CYS A 488 -2.33 -16.34 -9.43
CA CYS A 488 -3.13 -17.30 -10.18
C CYS A 488 -2.22 -18.27 -10.93
N ASN A 489 -2.27 -19.55 -10.56
CA ASN A 489 -1.58 -20.63 -11.24
C ASN A 489 -2.40 -21.12 -12.43
N PHE A 490 -1.80 -21.12 -13.62
CA PHE A 490 -2.48 -21.52 -14.83
C PHE A 490 -2.76 -23.01 -14.95
N GLU A 491 -1.89 -23.85 -14.36
CA GLU A 491 -1.92 -25.30 -14.55
C GLU A 491 -3.07 -25.94 -13.78
N ASP A 492 -3.22 -25.58 -12.50
CA ASP A 492 -4.22 -26.15 -11.60
C ASP A 492 -5.38 -25.19 -11.28
N LYS A 493 -5.33 -23.96 -11.80
CA LYS A 493 -6.30 -22.87 -11.56
C LYS A 493 -6.39 -22.44 -10.09
N SER A 494 -5.41 -22.80 -9.26
CA SER A 494 -5.34 -22.33 -7.88
C SER A 494 -5.07 -20.82 -7.83
N GLY A 495 -5.73 -20.12 -6.90
CA GLY A 495 -5.59 -18.68 -6.71
C GLY A 495 -6.18 -17.80 -7.82
N CYS A 496 -6.92 -18.38 -8.76
CA CYS A 496 -7.61 -17.64 -9.82
C CYS A 496 -9.08 -17.36 -9.44
N ILE A 497 -9.57 -16.15 -9.76
CA ILE A 497 -10.98 -15.78 -9.67
C ILE A 497 -11.52 -15.66 -11.10
N ASP A 498 -12.49 -16.53 -11.45
CA ASP A 498 -13.06 -16.61 -12.81
C ASP A 498 -12.02 -16.75 -13.94
N GLY A 499 -10.87 -17.38 -13.64
CA GLY A 499 -9.77 -17.58 -14.60
C GLY A 499 -8.79 -16.40 -14.72
N ALA A 500 -8.94 -15.39 -13.87
CA ALA A 500 -8.03 -14.25 -13.76
C ALA A 500 -7.29 -14.24 -12.42
N ALA A 501 -6.15 -13.54 -12.34
CA ALA A 501 -5.55 -13.19 -11.06
C ALA A 501 -6.47 -12.28 -10.25
N ALA A 502 -6.50 -12.49 -8.93
CA ALA A 502 -7.24 -11.66 -8.00
C ALA A 502 -6.63 -10.24 -7.94
N GLN A 503 -7.47 -9.24 -7.68
CA GLN A 503 -6.98 -7.90 -7.35
C GLN A 503 -6.24 -7.93 -6.00
N PRO A 504 -5.30 -7.00 -5.74
CA PRO A 504 -4.68 -6.89 -4.43
C PRO A 504 -5.70 -6.63 -3.35
N GLU A 505 -5.59 -7.38 -2.26
CA GLU A 505 -6.34 -7.15 -1.04
C GLU A 505 -5.55 -6.19 -0.16
N THR A 506 -6.19 -5.07 0.17
CA THR A 506 -5.67 -4.14 1.18
C THR A 506 -6.68 -4.04 2.30
N PHE A 507 -6.32 -3.43 3.43
CA PHE A 507 -7.30 -3.18 4.48
C PHE A 507 -7.26 -1.74 4.97
N THR A 508 -8.35 -1.37 5.60
CA THR A 508 -8.56 -0.11 6.29
C THR A 508 -8.61 -0.39 7.79
N VAL A 509 -7.80 0.32 8.57
CA VAL A 509 -7.83 0.27 10.05
C VAL A 509 -8.48 1.53 10.59
N ARG A 510 -9.48 1.36 11.46
CA ARG A 510 -10.14 2.44 12.20
C ARG A 510 -10.44 1.98 13.64
N PRO A 511 -10.24 2.83 14.67
CA PRO A 511 -9.67 4.17 14.60
C PRO A 511 -8.14 4.19 14.44
N GLY A 512 -7.44 3.06 14.57
CA GLY A 512 -5.99 3.05 14.75
C GLY A 512 -5.58 3.59 16.14
N GLY A 513 -4.33 4.03 16.26
CA GLY A 513 -3.72 4.56 17.48
C GLY A 513 -3.07 3.48 18.35
N ASP A 514 -2.76 3.83 19.60
CA ASP A 514 -2.25 2.87 20.58
C ASP A 514 -3.34 1.91 21.03
N VAL A 515 -3.09 0.62 20.82
CA VAL A 515 -4.01 -0.46 21.15
C VAL A 515 -3.42 -1.31 22.27
N THR A 516 -4.26 -1.60 23.25
CA THR A 516 -4.00 -2.58 24.30
C THR A 516 -4.96 -3.75 24.11
N ALA A 517 -4.43 -4.94 23.86
CA ALA A 517 -5.21 -6.17 23.75
C ALA A 517 -4.96 -7.03 25.00
N VAL A 518 -6.03 -7.43 25.70
CA VAL A 518 -5.92 -8.16 26.98
C VAL A 518 -6.67 -9.48 26.90
N ALA A 519 -6.00 -10.59 27.20
CA ALA A 519 -6.59 -11.92 27.38
C ALA A 519 -6.68 -12.27 28.86
N GLN A 520 -7.84 -12.77 29.30
CA GLN A 520 -8.13 -13.15 30.69
C GLN A 520 -9.06 -14.38 30.75
N PRO A 521 -8.56 -15.59 31.12
CA PRO A 521 -7.17 -15.95 31.39
C PRO A 521 -6.35 -16.15 30.11
N PHE A 522 -5.03 -16.29 30.26
CA PHE A 522 -4.12 -16.75 29.22
C PHE A 522 -3.49 -18.08 29.63
N THR A 523 -3.63 -19.11 28.81
CA THR A 523 -3.17 -20.47 29.14
C THR A 523 -2.40 -21.11 28.00
N LEU A 524 -1.21 -21.63 28.33
CA LEU A 524 -0.43 -22.51 27.48
C LEU A 524 -0.58 -23.94 28.01
N SER A 525 -1.04 -24.88 27.19
CA SER A 525 -1.21 -26.28 27.58
C SER A 525 -0.28 -27.18 26.76
N SER A 526 0.49 -28.01 27.44
CA SER A 526 1.31 -29.08 26.85
C SER A 526 0.43 -30.28 26.46
N LEU A 527 0.83 -31.00 25.41
CA LEU A 527 0.21 -32.27 25.01
C LEU A 527 0.25 -33.34 26.12
N PHE A 528 1.14 -33.18 27.10
CA PHE A 528 1.30 -34.10 28.24
C PHE A 528 0.64 -33.60 29.53
N GLY A 529 -0.27 -32.63 29.44
CA GLY A 529 -1.12 -32.19 30.55
C GLY A 529 -0.49 -31.14 31.49
N GLY A 530 0.76 -30.73 31.27
CA GLY A 530 1.33 -29.55 31.93
C GLY A 530 0.66 -28.26 31.42
N GLN A 531 0.44 -27.28 32.28
CA GLN A 531 -0.20 -26.02 31.92
C GLN A 531 0.56 -24.84 32.51
N PHE A 532 0.75 -23.77 31.74
CA PHE A 532 1.21 -22.48 32.22
C PHE A 532 0.06 -21.50 32.10
N ILE A 533 -0.46 -21.07 33.23
CA ILE A 533 -1.71 -20.31 33.35
C ILE A 533 -1.35 -18.95 33.91
N CYS A 534 -1.75 -17.88 33.24
CA CYS A 534 -1.64 -16.51 33.73
C CYS A 534 -3.03 -15.91 33.88
N GLU A 535 -3.23 -15.13 34.95
CA GLU A 535 -4.45 -14.34 35.15
C GLU A 535 -4.72 -13.43 33.96
N SER A 536 -3.68 -12.83 33.39
CA SER A 536 -3.80 -12.08 32.14
C SER A 536 -2.56 -12.10 31.27
N ALA A 537 -2.76 -11.90 29.96
CA ALA A 537 -1.74 -11.52 29.00
C ALA A 537 -2.14 -10.23 28.31
N THR A 538 -1.21 -9.29 28.16
CA THR A 538 -1.43 -7.99 27.55
C THR A 538 -0.48 -7.80 26.38
N LEU A 539 -1.02 -7.38 25.23
CA LEU A 539 -0.27 -6.89 24.08
C LEU A 539 -0.48 -5.38 23.96
N ARG A 540 0.59 -4.61 23.81
CA ARG A 540 0.54 -3.16 23.57
C ARG A 540 1.24 -2.81 22.27
N PHE A 541 0.54 -2.17 21.34
CA PHE A 541 1.07 -1.86 20.02
C PHE A 541 0.39 -0.64 19.38
N PRO A 542 1.12 0.14 18.58
CA PRO A 542 0.51 1.15 17.72
C PRO A 542 -0.08 0.50 16.47
N LEU A 543 -1.29 0.88 16.08
CA LEU A 543 -1.84 0.58 14.76
C LEU A 543 -1.99 1.88 13.97
N LYS A 544 -1.44 1.91 12.76
CA LYS A 544 -1.59 3.07 11.87
C LYS A 544 -3.04 3.17 11.40
N GLN A 545 -3.70 4.29 11.72
CA GLN A 545 -4.96 4.63 11.08
C GLN A 545 -4.69 4.91 9.61
N ALA A 546 -5.14 4.02 8.73
CA ALA A 546 -4.91 4.21 7.31
C ALA A 546 -5.91 3.43 6.47
N HIS A 547 -6.02 3.90 5.24
CA HIS A 547 -6.71 3.24 4.14
C HIS A 547 -5.67 2.54 3.27
N TRP A 548 -6.00 1.34 2.79
CA TRP A 548 -5.19 0.55 1.88
C TRP A 548 -3.78 0.23 2.41
N GLN A 549 -3.73 -0.38 3.59
CA GLN A 549 -2.48 -0.86 4.18
C GLN A 549 -2.08 -2.24 3.66
N ALA A 550 -0.77 -2.47 3.64
CA ALA A 550 -0.12 -3.76 3.40
C ALA A 550 -0.47 -4.77 4.48
N ARG A 551 -0.83 -6.01 4.10
CA ARG A 551 -1.29 -7.08 5.04
C ARG A 551 -0.19 -7.57 5.97
N TYR A 552 1.06 -7.43 5.52
CA TYR A 552 2.21 -7.93 6.24
C TYR A 552 2.74 -6.94 7.29
N MET A 553 3.26 -7.47 8.41
CA MET A 553 3.89 -6.69 9.49
C MET A 553 3.09 -5.47 9.92
N LEU A 554 1.83 -5.71 10.32
CA LEU A 554 0.93 -4.65 10.74
C LEU A 554 1.53 -3.79 11.84
N THR A 555 2.15 -4.46 12.82
CA THR A 555 2.77 -3.79 13.96
C THR A 555 3.64 -4.74 14.78
N LYS A 556 4.53 -4.13 15.57
CA LYS A 556 5.30 -4.77 16.64
C LYS A 556 4.62 -4.48 17.97
N ALA A 557 4.30 -5.53 18.73
CA ALA A 557 3.66 -5.44 20.03
C ALA A 557 4.60 -5.82 21.16
N ARG A 558 4.50 -5.09 22.27
CA ARG A 558 5.10 -5.50 23.54
C ARG A 558 4.13 -6.43 24.26
N MET A 559 4.58 -7.63 24.58
CA MET A 559 3.82 -8.60 25.36
C MET A 559 4.20 -8.51 26.83
N SER A 560 3.23 -8.68 27.73
CA SER A 560 3.45 -8.87 29.16
C SER A 560 2.41 -9.84 29.71
N VAL A 561 2.74 -10.58 30.77
CA VAL A 561 1.81 -11.49 31.44
C VAL A 561 1.85 -11.27 32.95
N GLU A 562 0.72 -11.50 33.62
CA GLU A 562 0.56 -11.25 35.06
C GLU A 562 -0.13 -12.44 35.74
N GLY A 563 0.22 -12.68 37.01
CA GLY A 563 -0.41 -13.71 37.84
C GLY A 563 -0.22 -15.13 37.31
N CYS A 564 1.02 -15.49 36.97
CA CYS A 564 1.31 -16.79 36.34
C CYS A 564 1.57 -17.92 37.35
N GLU A 565 1.15 -19.13 36.99
CA GLU A 565 1.36 -20.39 37.68
C GLU A 565 1.73 -21.47 36.65
N ALA A 566 2.70 -22.32 36.99
CA ALA A 566 2.96 -23.54 36.24
C ALA A 566 2.28 -24.71 36.97
N LYS A 567 1.46 -25.47 36.27
CA LYS A 567 0.74 -26.63 36.81
C LYS A 567 1.22 -27.89 36.13
N GLY A 568 1.72 -28.84 36.92
CA GLY A 568 2.13 -30.15 36.42
C GLY A 568 0.95 -30.99 35.95
N SER A 569 1.23 -32.02 35.16
CA SER A 569 0.23 -33.00 34.71
C SER A 569 -0.36 -33.85 35.85
N ASP A 570 0.28 -33.85 37.01
CA ASP A 570 -0.21 -34.39 38.28
C ASP A 570 -1.18 -33.45 39.00
N GLY A 571 -1.36 -32.23 38.49
CA GLY A 571 -2.20 -31.17 39.06
C GLY A 571 -1.49 -30.30 40.11
N THR A 572 -0.21 -30.56 40.40
CA THR A 572 0.56 -29.76 41.36
C THR A 572 0.83 -28.37 40.80
N ALA A 573 0.52 -27.34 41.58
CA ALA A 573 0.78 -25.93 41.26
C ALA A 573 2.19 -25.52 41.72
N TYR A 574 2.91 -24.84 40.85
CA TYR A 574 4.25 -24.31 41.08
C TYR A 574 4.24 -22.80 40.86
N PRO A 575 4.64 -21.99 41.86
CA PRO A 575 4.61 -20.54 41.74
C PRO A 575 5.66 -20.08 40.72
N VAL A 576 5.24 -19.16 39.85
CA VAL A 576 6.08 -18.53 38.84
C VAL A 576 6.50 -17.15 39.35
N GLU A 577 7.80 -16.90 39.33
CA GLU A 577 8.45 -15.62 39.58
C GLU A 577 8.94 -15.04 38.24
N ASP A 578 8.85 -13.72 38.08
CA ASP A 578 9.46 -12.95 37.00
C ASP A 578 9.24 -13.54 35.59
N VAL A 579 8.15 -13.15 34.91
CA VAL A 579 7.94 -13.53 33.51
C VAL A 579 8.40 -12.41 32.60
N THR A 580 9.36 -12.72 31.72
CA THR A 580 9.80 -11.83 30.65
C THR A 580 9.27 -12.33 29.31
N ALA A 581 8.78 -11.40 28.50
CA ALA A 581 8.32 -11.66 27.14
C ALA A 581 9.06 -10.75 26.16
N GLU A 582 9.48 -11.31 25.04
CA GLU A 582 10.00 -10.56 23.89
C GLU A 582 8.87 -9.74 23.22
N SER A 583 9.25 -8.84 22.32
CA SER A 583 8.25 -8.18 21.46
C SER A 583 7.80 -9.13 20.36
N VAL A 584 6.50 -9.14 20.09
CA VAL A 584 5.86 -10.00 19.09
C VAL A 584 5.48 -9.21 17.85
N TYR A 585 5.33 -9.86 16.71
CA TYR A 585 4.88 -9.24 15.45
C TYR A 585 3.50 -9.75 15.07
N LEU A 586 2.60 -8.84 14.70
CA LEU A 586 1.26 -9.18 14.24
C LEU A 586 1.20 -9.08 12.71
N ASN A 587 0.91 -10.20 12.05
CA ASN A 587 0.71 -10.26 10.60
C ASN A 587 -0.73 -10.63 10.30
N LEU A 588 -1.34 -9.99 9.30
CA LEU A 588 -2.60 -10.45 8.74
C LEU A 588 -2.29 -11.48 7.64
N VAL A 589 -2.71 -12.71 7.85
CA VAL A 589 -2.43 -13.85 6.95
C VAL A 589 -3.50 -13.96 5.87
N ALA A 590 -4.77 -13.83 6.24
CA ALA A 590 -5.89 -14.01 5.32
C ALA A 590 -7.16 -13.30 5.81
N LEU A 591 -8.01 -12.89 4.86
CA LEU A 591 -9.40 -12.59 5.09
C LEU A 591 -10.24 -13.84 4.76
N GLN A 592 -11.01 -14.31 5.74
CA GLN A 592 -11.94 -15.43 5.53
C GLN A 592 -13.21 -14.94 4.83
N GLU A 593 -13.91 -15.83 4.14
CA GLU A 593 -15.16 -15.51 3.43
C GLU A 593 -16.25 -14.93 4.35
N ASP A 594 -16.24 -15.30 5.63
CA ASP A 594 -17.17 -14.80 6.65
C ASP A 594 -16.82 -13.41 7.20
N GLY A 595 -15.73 -12.80 6.70
CA GLY A 595 -15.23 -11.49 7.13
C GLY A 595 -14.31 -11.55 8.35
N THR A 596 -14.05 -12.73 8.91
CA THR A 596 -13.08 -12.93 9.98
C THR A 596 -11.67 -12.78 9.44
N LEU A 597 -10.80 -12.14 10.21
CA LEU A 597 -9.41 -11.94 9.83
C LEU A 597 -8.52 -12.97 10.52
N SER A 598 -7.65 -13.63 9.77
CA SER A 598 -6.68 -14.58 10.33
C SER A 598 -5.34 -13.88 10.53
N PHE A 599 -4.82 -13.93 11.75
CA PHE A 599 -3.59 -13.29 12.17
C PHE A 599 -2.56 -14.33 12.60
N SER A 600 -1.31 -14.07 12.29
CA SER A 600 -0.18 -14.79 12.89
C SER A 600 0.52 -13.87 13.87
N VAL A 601 0.68 -14.33 15.12
CA VAL A 601 1.44 -13.64 16.17
C VAL A 601 2.79 -14.33 16.30
N ASN A 602 3.84 -13.65 15.85
CA ASN A 602 5.19 -14.19 15.68
C ASN A 602 6.15 -13.67 16.75
N ASN A 603 7.29 -14.33 16.90
CA ASN A 603 8.30 -14.09 17.95
C ASN A 603 7.81 -14.30 19.38
N ILE A 604 7.00 -15.33 19.60
CA ILE A 604 6.60 -15.76 20.94
C ILE A 604 7.80 -16.38 21.65
N GLN A 605 8.31 -15.66 22.64
CA GLN A 605 9.32 -16.16 23.57
C GLN A 605 8.95 -15.69 24.98
N LEU A 606 8.61 -16.64 25.85
CA LEU A 606 8.28 -16.39 27.25
C LEU A 606 9.28 -17.12 28.13
N ARG A 607 10.00 -16.39 28.95
CA ARG A 607 10.91 -16.96 29.95
C ARG A 607 10.39 -16.61 31.33
N SER A 608 10.35 -17.61 32.20
CA SER A 608 9.89 -17.46 33.56
C SER A 608 10.76 -18.26 34.52
N SER A 609 10.77 -17.87 35.79
CA SER A 609 11.43 -18.66 36.82
C SER A 609 10.43 -19.34 37.74
N VAL A 610 10.68 -20.58 38.10
CA VAL A 610 9.72 -21.40 38.85
C VAL A 610 10.41 -22.02 40.05
N GLN A 611 9.73 -22.02 41.20
CA GLN A 611 10.23 -22.69 42.40
C GLN A 611 9.74 -24.14 42.45
N VAL A 612 10.66 -25.10 42.40
CA VAL A 612 10.37 -26.54 42.44
C VAL A 612 11.17 -27.18 43.57
N GLY A 613 10.47 -27.60 44.64
CA GLY A 613 11.10 -28.26 45.78
C GLY A 613 12.14 -27.40 46.51
N GLY A 614 11.98 -26.07 46.52
CA GLY A 614 12.91 -25.12 47.12
C GLY A 614 14.11 -24.72 46.26
N ASN A 615 14.19 -25.23 45.03
CA ASN A 615 15.17 -24.80 44.03
C ASN A 615 14.50 -23.97 42.94
N LYS A 616 15.18 -22.93 42.48
CA LYS A 616 14.75 -22.09 41.37
C LYS A 616 15.20 -22.72 40.04
N CYS A 617 14.27 -22.90 39.11
CA CYS A 617 14.54 -23.34 37.74
C CYS A 617 13.93 -22.36 36.74
N THR A 618 14.21 -22.54 35.45
CA THR A 618 13.72 -21.70 34.35
C THR A 618 12.77 -22.51 33.48
N LEU A 619 11.60 -21.93 33.22
CA LEU A 619 10.59 -22.45 32.31
C LEU A 619 10.49 -21.48 31.13
N GLU A 620 10.85 -21.96 29.94
CA GLU A 620 10.92 -21.14 28.72
C GLU A 620 10.05 -21.75 27.61
N PHE A 621 9.29 -20.88 26.94
CA PHE A 621 8.39 -21.22 25.84
C PHE A 621 8.83 -20.45 24.62
N ALA A 622 9.17 -21.16 23.56
CA ALA A 622 9.57 -20.65 22.26
C ALA A 622 9.25 -21.76 21.24
N ASN A 623 9.59 -21.63 19.96
CA ASN A 623 9.59 -22.82 19.11
C ASN A 623 10.90 -23.59 19.28
N SER A 624 10.92 -24.82 18.80
CA SER A 624 12.13 -25.61 18.72
C SER A 624 12.16 -26.41 17.44
N VAL A 625 13.27 -26.34 16.73
CA VAL A 625 13.55 -27.17 15.55
C VAL A 625 14.65 -28.15 15.87
N PHE A 626 14.58 -29.34 15.29
CA PHE A 626 15.63 -30.33 15.43
C PHE A 626 16.78 -29.97 14.48
N ASP A 627 17.93 -29.66 15.06
CA ASP A 627 19.17 -29.40 14.34
C ASP A 627 19.95 -30.71 14.20
N TYR A 628 19.98 -31.23 12.97
CA TYR A 628 20.68 -32.47 12.65
C TYR A 628 22.21 -32.35 12.73
N SER A 629 22.77 -31.13 12.68
CA SER A 629 24.22 -30.92 12.80
C SER A 629 24.71 -31.15 14.24
N THR A 630 23.88 -30.79 15.22
CA THR A 630 24.14 -31.00 16.65
C THR A 630 23.42 -32.22 17.23
N PHE A 631 22.53 -32.85 16.46
CA PHE A 631 21.62 -33.91 16.93
C PHE A 631 20.82 -33.46 18.17
N GLY A 632 20.40 -32.20 18.19
CA GLY A 632 19.73 -31.55 19.31
C GLY A 632 18.59 -30.65 18.87
N TYR A 633 17.78 -30.21 19.82
CA TYR A 633 16.80 -29.17 19.55
C TYR A 633 17.44 -27.80 19.80
N VAL A 634 17.27 -26.90 18.84
CA VAL A 634 17.64 -25.50 18.98
C VAL A 634 16.38 -24.66 19.09
N GLU A 635 16.47 -23.62 19.91
CA GLU A 635 15.40 -22.66 20.09
C GLU A 635 15.29 -21.74 18.88
N VAL A 636 14.07 -21.54 18.39
CA VAL A 636 13.74 -20.53 17.37
C VAL A 636 12.48 -19.77 17.79
N PRO A 637 12.23 -18.57 17.25
CA PRO A 637 11.05 -17.78 17.58
C PRO A 637 9.73 -18.58 17.46
N GLY A 638 8.87 -18.47 18.48
CA GLY A 638 7.54 -19.07 18.50
C GLY A 638 6.51 -18.30 17.69
N TYR A 639 5.42 -18.98 17.30
CA TYR A 639 4.25 -18.30 16.74
C TYR A 639 2.95 -19.03 17.06
N PHE A 640 1.83 -18.30 16.99
CA PHE A 640 0.49 -18.88 17.01
C PHE A 640 -0.43 -18.16 16.04
N GLU A 641 -1.46 -18.87 15.57
CA GLU A 641 -2.50 -18.29 14.72
C GLU A 641 -3.68 -17.84 15.57
N ALA A 642 -4.30 -16.74 15.17
CA ALA A 642 -5.44 -16.14 15.82
C ALA A 642 -6.49 -15.68 14.79
N SER A 643 -7.72 -15.58 15.23
CA SER A 643 -8.84 -15.05 14.45
C SER A 643 -9.32 -13.76 15.10
N TYR A 644 -9.49 -12.71 14.31
CA TYR A 644 -10.01 -11.43 14.76
C TYR A 644 -11.40 -11.20 14.21
N ASP A 645 -12.32 -10.95 15.14
CA ASP A 645 -13.70 -10.60 14.83
C ASP A 645 -13.90 -9.08 15.00
N ASN A 646 -14.23 -8.43 13.89
CA ASN A 646 -14.52 -7.00 13.85
C ASN A 646 -15.70 -6.60 14.73
N GLU A 647 -16.70 -7.46 14.93
CA GLU A 647 -17.93 -7.21 15.70
C GLU A 647 -17.70 -7.25 17.21
N THR A 648 -16.85 -8.15 17.69
CA THR A 648 -16.54 -8.28 19.11
C THR A 648 -15.28 -7.52 19.49
N GLY A 649 -14.37 -7.28 18.54
CA GLY A 649 -13.05 -6.72 18.79
C GLY A 649 -12.11 -7.70 19.50
N ILE A 650 -12.38 -9.00 19.40
CA ILE A 650 -11.63 -10.07 20.05
C ILE A 650 -10.70 -10.71 19.02
N LEU A 651 -9.42 -10.83 19.40
CA LEU A 651 -8.41 -11.64 18.71
C LEU A 651 -8.26 -12.96 19.48
N ALA A 652 -8.94 -14.01 19.02
CA ALA A 652 -8.97 -15.32 19.66
C ALA A 652 -7.89 -16.25 19.07
N ALA A 653 -7.01 -16.79 19.92
CA ALA A 653 -6.03 -17.79 19.49
C ALA A 653 -6.74 -19.05 18.97
N THR A 654 -6.40 -19.50 17.75
CA THR A 654 -7.05 -20.64 17.09
C THR A 654 -6.18 -21.90 17.11
N SER A 655 -4.85 -21.76 17.09
CA SER A 655 -3.93 -22.90 17.18
C SER A 655 -2.54 -22.50 17.65
N ALA A 656 -1.89 -23.41 18.38
CA ALA A 656 -0.56 -23.24 18.98
C ALA A 656 0.57 -23.94 18.23
N THR A 657 0.49 -24.01 16.91
CA THR A 657 1.33 -24.92 16.10
C THR A 657 2.83 -24.63 16.18
N GLY A 658 3.24 -23.44 16.65
CA GLY A 658 4.63 -23.00 16.66
C GLY A 658 5.22 -22.71 18.04
N VAL A 659 4.66 -23.20 19.15
CA VAL A 659 5.26 -23.00 20.48
C VAL A 659 5.48 -24.34 21.17
N THR A 660 6.67 -24.56 21.69
CA THR A 660 7.14 -25.74 22.39
C THR A 660 7.71 -25.37 23.76
N PHE A 661 8.02 -26.39 24.57
CA PHE A 661 8.85 -26.20 25.75
C PHE A 661 10.32 -26.11 25.32
N SER A 662 10.93 -24.93 25.51
CA SER A 662 12.23 -24.61 24.94
C SER A 662 13.33 -25.55 25.44
N PRO A 663 14.31 -25.92 24.57
CA PRO A 663 15.54 -26.61 24.95
C PRO A 663 16.37 -25.92 26.03
N LYS A 664 16.19 -24.61 26.23
CA LYS A 664 16.88 -23.83 27.28
C LYS A 664 16.22 -23.97 28.64
N SER A 665 15.05 -24.60 28.72
CA SER A 665 14.34 -24.77 29.98
C SER A 665 15.04 -25.76 30.91
N THR A 666 15.13 -25.40 32.19
CA THR A 666 15.77 -26.23 33.23
C THR A 666 14.76 -26.88 34.18
N CYS A 667 13.48 -26.48 34.13
CA CYS A 667 12.39 -27.07 34.93
C CYS A 667 11.90 -28.44 34.41
N THR A 668 12.81 -29.37 34.12
CA THR A 668 12.46 -30.70 33.56
C THR A 668 11.81 -31.66 34.56
N THR A 669 11.77 -31.29 35.84
CA THR A 669 11.18 -32.09 36.91
C THR A 669 9.68 -31.85 37.08
N ILE A 670 9.11 -30.81 36.47
CA ILE A 670 7.67 -30.53 36.53
C ILE A 670 6.95 -31.51 35.58
N PRO A 671 6.07 -32.40 36.08
CA PRO A 671 5.37 -33.36 35.23
C PRO A 671 4.61 -32.67 34.10
N GLY A 672 4.73 -33.17 32.87
CA GLY A 672 4.03 -32.63 31.70
C GLY A 672 4.77 -31.55 30.91
N PHE A 673 5.92 -31.05 31.38
CA PHE A 673 6.80 -30.15 30.63
C PHE A 673 8.02 -30.92 30.10
N ILE A 674 7.95 -31.32 28.82
CA ILE A 674 8.98 -32.15 28.17
C ILE A 674 9.65 -31.33 27.08
N VAL A 675 10.99 -31.22 27.15
CA VAL A 675 11.77 -30.34 26.26
C VAL A 675 11.58 -30.75 24.80
N GLY A 676 11.38 -29.75 23.92
CA GLY A 676 11.19 -29.93 22.48
C GLY A 676 9.79 -30.41 22.10
N VAL A 677 8.89 -30.61 23.07
CA VAL A 677 7.51 -31.00 22.79
C VAL A 677 6.64 -29.76 22.55
N ALA A 678 5.88 -29.80 21.45
CA ALA A 678 4.88 -28.79 21.12
C ALA A 678 3.80 -28.65 22.19
N LEU A 679 3.37 -27.41 22.41
CA LEU A 679 2.16 -27.13 23.15
C LEU A 679 0.96 -27.65 22.36
N GLY A 680 0.02 -28.27 23.07
CA GLY A 680 -1.22 -28.75 22.47
C GLY A 680 -2.22 -27.62 22.22
N GLU A 681 -2.21 -26.58 23.05
CA GLU A 681 -3.22 -25.53 22.98
C GLU A 681 -2.72 -24.21 23.59
N ILE A 682 -3.05 -23.09 22.96
CA ILE A 682 -2.93 -21.73 23.50
C ILE A 682 -4.34 -21.18 23.61
N LYS A 683 -4.75 -20.78 24.82
CA LYS A 683 -6.03 -20.11 25.06
C LYS A 683 -5.78 -18.68 25.47
N GLY A 684 -6.40 -17.75 24.78
CA GLY A 684 -6.36 -16.33 25.10
C GLY A 684 -7.19 -15.55 24.10
N ASP A 685 -8.32 -15.03 24.58
CA ASP A 685 -9.19 -14.15 23.80
C ASP A 685 -8.76 -12.71 24.10
N PHE A 686 -7.92 -12.15 23.23
CA PHE A 686 -7.39 -10.81 23.42
C PHE A 686 -8.42 -9.76 23.00
N ALA A 687 -9.05 -9.09 23.97
CA ALA A 687 -9.98 -8.00 23.71
C ALA A 687 -9.22 -6.69 23.44
N LEU A 688 -9.34 -6.14 22.22
CA LEU A 688 -8.64 -4.93 21.80
C LEU A 688 -9.32 -3.66 22.35
N ARG A 689 -8.51 -2.75 22.91
CA ARG A 689 -8.93 -1.44 23.41
C ARG A 689 -7.99 -0.31 22.93
N PRO A 690 -8.49 0.70 22.19
CA PRO A 690 -9.84 0.79 21.65
C PRO A 690 -10.08 -0.34 20.64
N ARG A 691 -11.34 -0.75 20.50
CA ARG A 691 -11.73 -1.73 19.49
C ARG A 691 -11.39 -1.20 18.10
N GLN A 692 -10.87 -2.08 17.27
CA GLN A 692 -10.54 -1.79 15.89
C GLN A 692 -11.62 -2.32 14.94
N SER A 693 -11.70 -1.69 13.79
CA SER A 693 -12.41 -2.14 12.61
C SER A 693 -11.35 -2.23 11.53
N ILE A 694 -11.05 -3.45 11.14
CA ILE A 694 -10.07 -3.80 10.12
C ILE A 694 -10.87 -4.44 8.99
N VAL A 695 -11.08 -3.70 7.90
CA VAL A 695 -11.94 -4.14 6.80
C VAL A 695 -11.20 -4.08 5.48
N SER A 696 -11.42 -5.08 4.62
CA SER A 696 -11.01 -5.01 3.22
C SER A 696 -12.02 -4.13 2.44
N PRO A 697 -11.58 -3.32 1.45
CA PRO A 697 -12.44 -2.46 0.63
C PRO A 697 -13.61 -3.14 -0.08
#